data_AF-A0A9Q0S848-F1
#
_entry.id   AF-A0A9Q0S848-F1
#
_cell.length_a   1.000
_cell.length_b   1.000
_cell.length_c   1.000
_cell.angle_alpha   90.00
_cell.angle_beta   90.00
_cell.angle_gamma   90.00
#
_symmetry.space_group_name_H-M   'P 1'
#
loop_
_entity.id
_entity.type
_entity.pdbx_description
1 polymer ?
#
loop_
_entity_poly.entity_id
_entity_poly.type
_entity_poly.pdbx_seq_one_letter_code
_entity_poly.pdbx_strand_id
1 'polypeptide(L)'
;MNIIEPTCGDHLTHSLDLVTTLRSELAASTYKRDRLIAELSDTKSSLSARDSECETLRAQTARQSALISSLQSRLQATEQRERNLQTRSEAAAQLLQREKRSFEEKNKELISRNRRLEGDLATEETNREQARCQLQDLVRRLCLCLGIDACESNHLTPETVVTKATDVVAEVQRLRTKLTTTCETLHNCEAELLNTRTASCSDKQRLQAQVDALQALSQDLENRCRQAERDLQITRDRLSECDVTGNKLREELRGFESRCSRLQNNLDRLQSDRLQFLRNIATIVCVPEPCETLIKDKIRDILLENQSQHTQIVNMREQMATDAARHRESLESTNCRLRTEESQKCSLEERLEKSHEELQKMKAEHCNLSEFLVRLSRALSWSECTSPPEHGTDTTVLAETLLERTERLAIHHENHIHTSFDKHHVDHHHTLPLHHHQSSKLRRERSCHDIPLKESTAMYSLQRRVRVLREQVQRRDLHLELLRRKVALLEDGARGKCIIQTERDEALSRARRCSKQAERSAQQLIEAKAQLSELKSQLADAADYKIAALERARKVEELQSRISDIEAEKSNLLTQLASYKTRARSAVECSNDRNRRDEQTIHNLREELSRIKVQLSDLNHRLSQLQAFRSSVARLLHLRDIPHVGILQRLQTLCNAHQEFTSLSRRYDTTSPLVSEHPCPRFDELVPPSTQCRPLSSSSIHMRRFEDSGMDDHFDDEFEFPKKY
;
A
#
# COMPACT_ATOMS: atom_id res chain seq x y z
N MET A 1 -38.50 83.58 232.14
CA MET A 1 -39.03 83.44 233.50
C MET A 1 -37.96 83.91 234.48
N ASN A 2 -38.36 84.54 235.58
CA ASN A 2 -37.65 84.97 236.81
C ASN A 2 -36.11 84.83 236.88
N ILE A 3 -35.31 85.91 237.04
CA ILE A 3 -34.93 86.67 238.28
C ILE A 3 -33.82 85.97 239.12
N ILE A 4 -32.93 86.79 239.71
CA ILE A 4 -31.89 86.58 240.77
C ILE A 4 -30.41 86.72 240.30
N GLU A 5 -29.65 87.47 241.13
CA GLU A 5 -28.23 87.92 241.08
C GLU A 5 -27.25 86.86 241.70
N PRO A 6 -25.91 87.06 241.87
CA PRO A 6 -25.11 88.31 241.81
C PRO A 6 -23.69 88.25 241.20
N THR A 7 -23.01 89.41 241.28
CA THR A 7 -21.57 89.71 240.97
C THR A 7 -21.20 89.78 239.48
N CYS A 8 -20.17 90.59 239.17
CA CYS A 8 -20.13 91.40 237.95
C CYS A 8 -18.73 91.49 237.32
N GLY A 9 -18.64 91.50 235.98
CA GLY A 9 -17.38 91.55 235.23
C GLY A 9 -17.53 91.32 233.72
N ASP A 10 -17.15 90.13 233.25
CA ASP A 10 -16.39 90.01 231.99
C ASP A 10 -17.14 89.50 230.74
N HIS A 11 -18.46 89.28 230.78
CA HIS A 11 -19.14 88.48 229.74
C HIS A 11 -19.60 89.19 228.45
N LEU A 12 -19.60 90.52 228.37
CA LEU A 12 -20.29 91.22 227.26
C LEU A 12 -19.48 91.34 225.95
N THR A 13 -18.14 91.27 226.01
CA THR A 13 -17.24 91.53 224.87
C THR A 13 -17.25 90.40 223.83
N HIS A 14 -17.13 89.14 224.28
CA HIS A 14 -16.99 87.97 223.40
C HIS A 14 -18.13 87.76 222.39
N SER A 15 -19.33 88.30 222.66
CA SER A 15 -20.46 88.17 221.72
C SER A 15 -20.32 89.00 220.45
N LEU A 16 -19.53 90.07 220.47
CA LEU A 16 -19.39 90.97 219.32
C LEU A 16 -18.41 90.41 218.29
N ASP A 17 -17.23 89.97 218.76
CA ASP A 17 -16.16 89.43 217.91
C ASP A 17 -16.64 88.29 217.01
N LEU A 18 -17.44 87.36 217.56
CA LEU A 18 -17.99 86.20 216.85
C LEU A 18 -18.82 86.59 215.62
N VAL A 19 -19.59 87.67 215.68
CA VAL A 19 -20.42 88.14 214.56
C VAL A 19 -19.55 88.76 213.46
N THR A 20 -18.48 89.44 213.81
CA THR A 20 -17.48 89.92 212.84
C THR A 20 -16.72 88.77 212.17
N THR A 21 -16.34 87.72 212.92
CA THR A 21 -15.70 86.52 212.37
C THR A 21 -16.62 85.80 211.38
N LEU A 22 -17.88 85.55 211.75
CA LEU A 22 -18.84 84.89 210.84
C LEU A 22 -19.12 85.73 209.58
N ARG A 23 -19.08 87.07 209.66
CA ARG A 23 -19.17 87.95 208.49
C ARG A 23 -17.92 87.91 207.60
N SER A 24 -16.72 87.85 208.17
CA SER A 24 -15.48 87.74 207.39
C SER A 24 -15.34 86.36 206.74
N GLU A 25 -15.74 85.29 207.43
CA GLU A 25 -15.84 83.93 206.88
C GLU A 25 -16.87 83.84 205.75
N LEU A 26 -18.05 84.46 205.90
CA LEU A 26 -19.05 84.52 204.84
C LEU A 26 -18.54 85.32 203.63
N ALA A 27 -17.87 86.45 203.85
CA ALA A 27 -17.27 87.25 202.77
C ALA A 27 -16.14 86.48 202.05
N ALA A 28 -15.25 85.82 202.79
CA ALA A 28 -14.20 84.98 202.25
C ALA A 28 -14.75 83.78 201.48
N SER A 29 -15.82 83.14 201.98
CA SER A 29 -16.53 82.05 201.31
C SER A 29 -17.26 82.53 200.05
N THR A 30 -17.81 83.75 200.07
CA THR A 30 -18.46 84.38 198.91
C THR A 30 -17.42 84.70 197.83
N TYR A 31 -16.31 85.35 198.18
CA TYR A 31 -15.20 85.60 197.27
C TYR A 31 -14.62 84.28 196.71
N LYS A 32 -14.43 83.25 197.55
CA LYS A 32 -13.98 81.92 197.11
C LYS A 32 -14.97 81.28 196.16
N ARG A 33 -16.28 81.41 196.39
CA ARG A 33 -17.35 80.95 195.49
C ARG A 33 -17.30 81.68 194.15
N ASP A 34 -17.24 83.01 194.14
CA ASP A 34 -17.18 83.79 192.89
C ASP A 34 -15.89 83.56 192.11
N ARG A 35 -14.75 83.44 192.80
CA ARG A 35 -13.47 83.03 192.21
C ARG A 35 -13.55 81.63 191.60
N LEU A 36 -14.11 80.65 192.32
CA LEU A 36 -14.29 79.29 191.79
C LEU A 36 -15.27 79.25 190.62
N ILE A 37 -16.28 80.13 190.58
CA ILE A 37 -17.19 80.27 189.44
C ILE A 37 -16.46 80.87 188.23
N ALA A 38 -15.58 81.85 188.42
CA ALA A 38 -14.72 82.38 187.36
C ALA A 38 -13.74 81.32 186.84
N GLU A 39 -13.00 80.64 187.71
CA GLU A 39 -12.10 79.53 187.35
C GLU A 39 -12.86 78.38 186.64
N LEU A 40 -14.10 78.10 187.04
CA LEU A 40 -14.98 77.10 186.39
C LEU A 40 -15.56 77.60 185.05
N SER A 41 -15.70 78.90 184.85
CA SER A 41 -16.05 79.51 183.57
C SER A 41 -14.87 79.48 182.60
N ASP A 42 -13.67 79.81 183.06
CA ASP A 42 -12.45 79.83 182.25
C ASP A 42 -11.99 78.42 181.88
N THR A 43 -12.12 77.45 182.79
CA THR A 43 -11.87 76.03 182.44
C THR A 43 -12.92 75.48 181.48
N LYS A 44 -14.19 75.90 181.55
CA LYS A 44 -15.22 75.53 180.56
C LYS A 44 -14.95 76.14 179.18
N SER A 45 -14.57 77.42 179.11
CA SER A 45 -14.27 78.07 177.82
C SER A 45 -12.99 77.48 177.21
N SER A 46 -11.98 77.19 178.02
CA SER A 46 -10.76 76.49 177.61
C SER A 46 -11.05 75.07 177.11
N LEU A 47 -11.90 74.30 177.83
CA LEU A 47 -12.32 72.96 177.40
C LEU A 47 -13.08 73.02 176.08
N SER A 48 -14.07 73.92 175.94
CA SER A 48 -14.82 74.10 174.71
C SER A 48 -13.93 74.50 173.52
N ALA A 49 -12.88 75.30 173.75
CA ALA A 49 -11.89 75.61 172.73
C ALA A 49 -11.09 74.36 172.32
N ARG A 50 -10.64 73.54 173.28
CA ARG A 50 -9.94 72.27 173.02
C ARG A 50 -10.81 71.21 172.34
N ASP A 51 -12.09 71.14 172.66
CA ASP A 51 -13.03 70.27 171.96
C ASP A 51 -13.18 70.70 170.49
N SER A 52 -13.32 72.02 170.23
CA SER A 52 -13.37 72.54 168.85
C SER A 52 -12.07 72.28 168.07
N GLU A 53 -10.90 72.41 168.72
CA GLU A 53 -9.61 72.05 168.14
C GLU A 53 -9.58 70.55 167.79
N CYS A 54 -10.01 69.67 168.70
CA CYS A 54 -10.11 68.23 168.46
C CYS A 54 -11.09 67.88 167.33
N GLU A 55 -12.21 68.61 167.18
CA GLU A 55 -13.11 68.44 166.04
C GLU A 55 -12.48 68.88 164.72
N THR A 56 -11.77 70.02 164.68
CA THR A 56 -11.05 70.44 163.46
C THR A 56 -9.96 69.44 163.06
N LEU A 57 -9.24 68.86 164.04
CA LEU A 57 -8.24 67.82 163.81
C LEU A 57 -8.89 66.52 163.31
N ARG A 58 -9.97 66.03 163.93
CA ARG A 58 -10.73 64.87 163.42
C ARG A 58 -11.22 65.09 161.99
N ALA A 59 -11.75 66.27 161.69
CA ALA A 59 -12.18 66.65 160.34
C ALA A 59 -11.00 66.79 159.35
N GLN A 60 -9.80 67.15 159.81
CA GLN A 60 -8.59 67.16 159.01
C GLN A 60 -8.10 65.73 158.72
N THR A 61 -8.03 64.86 159.72
CA THR A 61 -7.68 63.44 159.56
C THR A 61 -8.65 62.74 158.62
N ALA A 62 -9.96 62.92 158.77
CA ALA A 62 -10.96 62.35 157.87
C ALA A 62 -10.77 62.80 156.40
N ARG A 63 -10.47 64.09 156.17
CA ARG A 63 -10.13 64.62 154.84
C ARG A 63 -8.83 64.02 154.29
N GLN A 64 -7.81 63.83 155.13
CA GLN A 64 -6.55 63.18 154.74
C GLN A 64 -6.76 61.70 154.39
N SER A 65 -7.51 60.94 155.20
CA SER A 65 -7.84 59.54 154.91
C SER A 65 -8.66 59.37 153.62
N ALA A 66 -9.63 60.26 153.38
CA ALA A 66 -10.39 60.26 152.13
C ALA A 66 -9.51 60.58 150.91
N LEU A 67 -8.58 61.54 151.04
CA LEU A 67 -7.60 61.86 150.00
C LEU A 67 -6.64 60.68 149.74
N ILE A 68 -6.11 60.04 150.78
CA ILE A 68 -5.24 58.87 150.67
C ILE A 68 -5.96 57.71 149.97
N SER A 69 -7.20 57.39 150.38
CA SER A 69 -8.00 56.35 149.75
C SER A 69 -8.31 56.66 148.28
N SER A 70 -8.62 57.93 147.96
CA SER A 70 -8.81 58.38 146.57
C SER A 70 -7.53 58.24 145.74
N LEU A 71 -6.37 58.60 146.29
CA LEU A 71 -5.07 58.45 145.64
C LEU A 71 -4.68 56.99 145.44
N GLN A 72 -4.93 56.11 146.42
CA GLN A 72 -4.72 54.66 146.33
C GLN A 72 -5.61 54.03 145.25
N SER A 73 -6.90 54.37 145.24
CA SER A 73 -7.84 53.90 144.21
C SER A 73 -7.43 54.38 142.81
N ARG A 74 -7.00 55.65 142.68
CA ARG A 74 -6.45 56.19 141.43
C ARG A 74 -5.18 55.48 141.00
N LEU A 75 -4.25 55.20 141.93
CA LEU A 75 -3.00 54.49 141.67
C LEU A 75 -3.27 53.07 141.16
N GLN A 76 -4.10 52.30 141.87
CA GLN A 76 -4.52 50.96 141.45
C GLN A 76 -5.21 50.99 140.07
N ALA A 77 -6.04 52.00 139.80
CA ALA A 77 -6.67 52.19 138.50
C ALA A 77 -5.70 52.65 137.39
N THR A 78 -4.55 53.27 137.71
CA THR A 78 -3.47 53.52 136.74
C THR A 78 -2.63 52.27 136.50
N GLU A 79 -2.23 51.55 137.55
CA GLU A 79 -1.50 50.27 137.42
C GLU A 79 -2.29 49.25 136.60
N GLN A 80 -3.61 49.13 136.83
CA GLN A 80 -4.41 48.17 136.07
C GLN A 80 -4.58 48.60 134.61
N ARG A 81 -4.63 49.90 134.31
CA ARG A 81 -4.57 50.40 132.92
C ARG A 81 -3.22 50.08 132.29
N GLU A 82 -2.13 50.25 133.02
CA GLU A 82 -0.77 49.93 132.57
C GLU A 82 -0.61 48.43 132.28
N ARG A 83 -1.02 47.54 133.20
CA ARG A 83 -1.06 46.07 132.97
C ARG A 83 -1.90 45.70 131.74
N ASN A 84 -3.06 46.34 131.56
CA ASN A 84 -3.94 46.13 130.41
C ASN A 84 -3.37 46.71 129.09
N LEU A 85 -2.51 47.73 129.15
CA LEU A 85 -1.80 48.27 127.99
C LEU A 85 -0.58 47.41 127.63
N GLN A 86 0.17 46.97 128.64
CA GLN A 86 1.34 46.10 128.48
C GLN A 86 0.95 44.76 127.84
N THR A 87 -0.07 44.07 128.36
CA THR A 87 -0.56 42.81 127.78
C THR A 87 -1.10 42.98 126.35
N ARG A 88 -1.72 44.12 126.02
CA ARG A 88 -2.11 44.45 124.63
C ARG A 88 -0.90 44.73 123.73
N SER A 89 0.13 45.39 124.25
CA SER A 89 1.39 45.67 123.57
C SER A 89 2.13 44.36 123.25
N GLU A 90 2.24 43.46 124.22
CA GLU A 90 2.82 42.13 124.07
C GLU A 90 2.05 41.27 123.06
N ALA A 91 0.71 41.28 123.09
CA ALA A 91 -0.12 40.58 122.11
C ALA A 91 0.10 41.12 120.68
N ALA A 92 0.18 42.44 120.52
CA ALA A 92 0.48 43.07 119.22
C ALA A 92 1.90 42.74 118.75
N ALA A 93 2.89 42.78 119.64
CA ALA A 93 4.28 42.42 119.33
C ALA A 93 4.40 40.94 118.92
N GLN A 94 3.69 40.03 119.59
CA GLN A 94 3.63 38.62 119.21
C GLN A 94 2.96 38.40 117.84
N LEU A 95 1.89 39.14 117.52
CA LEU A 95 1.24 39.08 116.21
C LEU A 95 2.22 39.52 115.11
N LEU A 96 2.81 40.72 115.25
CA LEU A 96 3.80 41.27 114.32
C LEU A 96 5.02 40.33 114.17
N GLN A 97 5.45 39.65 115.24
CA GLN A 97 6.53 38.68 115.17
C GLN A 97 6.15 37.40 114.40
N ARG A 98 4.89 36.96 114.45
CA ARG A 98 4.38 35.82 113.64
C ARG A 98 4.24 36.22 112.17
N GLU A 99 3.67 37.40 111.90
CA GLU A 99 3.57 37.94 110.54
C GLU A 99 4.95 38.11 109.91
N LYS A 100 5.91 38.70 110.64
CA LYS A 100 7.31 38.80 110.23
C LYS A 100 7.89 37.44 109.81
N ARG A 101 7.72 36.38 110.62
CA ARG A 101 8.21 35.03 110.28
C ARG A 101 7.57 34.51 108.99
N SER A 102 6.26 34.67 108.82
CA SER A 102 5.58 34.26 107.58
C SER A 102 6.06 35.04 106.34
N PHE A 103 6.39 36.32 106.49
CA PHE A 103 7.01 37.11 105.40
C PHE A 103 8.47 36.70 105.14
N GLU A 104 9.26 36.37 106.17
CA GLU A 104 10.62 35.83 106.03
C GLU A 104 10.63 34.45 105.34
N GLU A 105 9.65 33.59 105.63
CA GLU A 105 9.44 32.30 104.96
C GLU A 105 9.08 32.49 103.49
N LYS A 106 8.05 33.30 103.18
CA LYS A 106 7.66 33.64 101.79
C LYS A 106 8.81 34.27 101.00
N ASN A 107 9.63 35.11 101.64
CA ASN A 107 10.80 35.71 100.99
C ASN A 107 11.86 34.64 100.65
N LYS A 108 12.14 33.68 101.55
CA LYS A 108 13.03 32.54 101.26
C LYS A 108 12.49 31.67 100.13
N GLU A 109 11.18 31.42 100.08
CA GLU A 109 10.52 30.70 98.98
C GLU A 109 10.67 31.43 97.64
N LEU A 110 10.42 32.75 97.61
CA LEU A 110 10.56 33.57 96.41
C LEU A 110 12.02 33.64 95.93
N ILE A 111 12.99 33.82 96.82
CA ILE A 111 14.42 33.76 96.48
C ILE A 111 14.79 32.38 95.91
N SER A 112 14.28 31.31 96.51
CA SER A 112 14.51 29.93 96.05
C SER A 112 13.74 29.58 94.76
N ARG A 113 12.73 30.36 94.39
CA ARG A 113 12.05 30.28 93.09
C ARG A 113 12.81 31.09 92.04
N ASN A 114 13.27 32.29 92.36
CA ASN A 114 14.03 33.14 91.43
C ASN A 114 15.32 32.44 91.00
N ARG A 115 16.09 31.89 91.95
CA ARG A 115 17.31 31.11 91.66
C ARG A 115 17.10 29.88 90.78
N ARG A 116 15.90 29.27 90.82
CA ARG A 116 15.56 28.18 89.90
C ARG A 116 15.29 28.73 88.50
N LEU A 117 14.44 29.76 88.38
CA LEU A 117 14.16 30.41 87.09
C LEU A 117 15.41 31.04 86.44
N GLU A 118 16.35 31.56 87.23
CA GLU A 118 17.68 32.02 86.78
C GLU A 118 18.52 30.87 86.20
N GLY A 119 18.51 29.70 86.85
CA GLY A 119 19.18 28.50 86.37
C GLY A 119 18.52 27.90 85.13
N ASP A 120 17.19 27.77 85.14
CA ASP A 120 16.38 27.28 84.03
C ASP A 120 16.62 28.15 82.78
N LEU A 121 16.57 29.48 82.93
CA LEU A 121 16.88 30.45 81.87
C LEU A 121 18.31 30.28 81.33
N ALA A 122 19.32 30.16 82.21
CA ALA A 122 20.69 29.94 81.78
C ALA A 122 20.86 28.63 80.99
N THR A 123 20.19 27.54 81.40
CA THR A 123 20.20 26.29 80.63
C THR A 123 19.55 26.45 79.25
N GLU A 124 18.41 27.13 79.16
CA GLU A 124 17.74 27.39 77.89
C GLU A 124 18.54 28.32 76.97
N GLU A 125 19.26 29.30 77.51
CA GLU A 125 20.20 30.11 76.72
C GLU A 125 21.35 29.27 76.15
N THR A 126 21.89 28.31 76.92
CA THR A 126 22.91 27.38 76.40
C THR A 126 22.35 26.40 75.36
N ASN A 127 21.13 25.87 75.57
CA ASN A 127 20.45 25.00 74.62
C ASN A 127 20.18 25.72 73.29
N ARG A 128 19.65 26.95 73.36
CA ARG A 128 19.40 27.83 72.20
C ARG A 128 20.70 28.13 71.44
N GLU A 129 21.80 28.37 72.15
CA GLU A 129 23.09 28.68 71.53
C GLU A 129 23.73 27.45 70.87
N GLN A 130 23.63 26.28 71.51
CA GLN A 130 24.07 25.01 70.93
C GLN A 130 23.28 24.70 69.65
N ALA A 131 21.96 24.87 69.66
CA ALA A 131 21.11 24.70 68.48
C ALA A 131 21.46 25.69 67.35
N ARG A 132 21.79 26.95 67.69
CA ARG A 132 22.26 27.96 66.72
C ARG A 132 23.57 27.51 66.04
N CYS A 133 24.53 27.02 66.81
CA CYS A 133 25.79 26.51 66.29
C CYS A 133 25.59 25.27 65.39
N GLN A 134 24.74 24.33 65.80
CA GLN A 134 24.41 23.14 64.99
C GLN A 134 23.76 23.51 63.65
N LEU A 135 22.84 24.49 63.64
CA LEU A 135 22.21 24.99 62.41
C LEU A 135 23.24 25.67 61.49
N GLN A 136 24.14 26.49 62.04
CA GLN A 136 25.21 27.13 61.26
C GLN A 136 26.17 26.11 60.65
N ASP A 137 26.53 25.06 61.38
CA ASP A 137 27.42 24.01 60.88
C ASP A 137 26.74 23.12 59.83
N LEU A 138 25.41 22.91 59.94
CA LEU A 138 24.60 22.27 58.90
C LEU A 138 24.52 23.14 57.62
N VAL A 139 24.20 24.43 57.75
CA VAL A 139 24.18 25.39 56.63
C VAL A 139 25.54 25.41 55.93
N ARG A 140 26.64 25.50 56.67
CA ARG A 140 28.01 25.48 56.12
C ARG A 140 28.33 24.18 55.36
N ARG A 141 27.89 23.01 55.86
CA ARG A 141 28.03 21.72 55.15
C ARG A 141 27.21 21.70 53.86
N LEU A 142 25.97 22.20 53.88
CA LEU A 142 25.12 22.27 52.70
C LEU A 142 25.65 23.26 51.65
N CYS A 143 26.22 24.40 52.07
CA CYS A 143 26.94 25.32 51.18
C CYS A 143 28.08 24.62 50.44
N LEU A 144 28.91 23.84 51.14
CA LEU A 144 29.99 23.06 50.53
C LEU A 144 29.45 22.01 49.54
N CYS A 145 28.40 21.29 49.89
CA CYS A 145 27.76 20.31 49.00
C CYS A 145 27.12 20.93 47.75
N LEU A 146 26.72 22.21 47.79
CA LEU A 146 26.10 22.95 46.69
C LEU A 146 27.09 23.82 45.89
N GLY A 147 28.38 23.80 46.23
CA GLY A 147 29.40 24.64 45.59
C GLY A 147 29.16 26.14 45.82
N ILE A 148 28.69 26.52 47.02
CA ILE A 148 28.61 27.92 47.45
C ILE A 148 29.94 28.28 48.11
N ASP A 149 30.78 29.04 47.41
CA ASP A 149 32.04 29.54 47.97
C ASP A 149 31.78 30.48 49.14
N ALA A 150 32.26 30.07 50.32
CA ALA A 150 32.11 30.80 51.58
C ALA A 150 33.16 31.93 51.70
N CYS A 151 33.14 32.89 50.77
CA CYS A 151 33.95 34.09 50.86
C CYS A 151 33.57 34.92 52.10
N GLU A 152 34.57 35.49 52.78
CA GLU A 152 34.47 36.03 54.15
C GLU A 152 33.47 37.20 54.33
N SER A 153 32.99 37.82 53.25
CA SER A 153 32.00 38.90 53.29
C SER A 153 30.54 38.44 53.41
N ASN A 154 30.23 37.17 53.11
CA ASN A 154 28.85 36.72 52.96
C ASN A 154 28.41 35.87 54.16
N HIS A 155 27.40 36.35 54.89
CA HIS A 155 26.72 35.54 55.89
C HIS A 155 26.03 34.34 55.20
N LEU A 156 26.47 33.12 55.53
CA LEU A 156 25.83 31.90 55.07
C LEU A 156 24.50 31.73 55.82
N THR A 157 23.37 31.80 55.11
CA THR A 157 22.03 31.65 55.69
C THR A 157 21.29 30.45 55.07
N PRO A 158 20.24 29.92 55.72
CA PRO A 158 19.42 28.85 55.14
C PRO A 158 18.83 29.22 53.77
N GLU A 159 18.50 30.49 53.55
CA GLU A 159 17.90 30.98 52.29
C GLU A 159 18.88 30.89 51.11
N THR A 160 20.19 31.13 51.31
CA THR A 160 21.16 31.00 50.21
C THR A 160 21.37 29.55 49.80
N VAL A 161 21.36 28.62 50.77
CA VAL A 161 21.35 27.17 50.54
C VAL A 161 20.09 26.75 49.77
N VAL A 162 18.90 27.16 50.21
CA VAL A 162 17.62 26.80 49.56
C VAL A 162 17.53 27.37 48.14
N THR A 163 17.97 28.62 47.94
CA THR A 163 18.00 29.26 46.61
C THR A 163 18.91 28.47 45.66
N LYS A 164 20.16 28.21 46.07
CA LYS A 164 21.12 27.46 45.24
C LYS A 164 20.66 26.03 44.97
N ALA A 165 20.05 25.36 45.93
CA ALA A 165 19.47 24.03 45.74
C ALA A 165 18.33 24.07 44.69
N THR A 166 17.51 25.13 44.71
CA THR A 166 16.44 25.34 43.71
C THR A 166 17.02 25.59 42.32
N ASP A 167 18.06 26.42 42.19
CA ASP A 167 18.78 26.64 40.92
C ASP A 167 19.34 25.33 40.35
N VAL A 168 19.96 24.51 41.19
CA VAL A 168 20.54 23.21 40.80
C VAL A 168 19.43 22.23 40.38
N VAL A 169 18.29 22.20 41.08
CA VAL A 169 17.13 21.38 40.67
C VAL A 169 16.57 21.83 39.32
N ALA A 170 16.42 23.14 39.10
CA ALA A 170 15.96 23.70 37.83
C ALA A 170 16.93 23.40 36.67
N GLU A 171 18.24 23.50 36.90
CA GLU A 171 19.25 23.12 35.89
C GLU A 171 19.25 21.62 35.61
N VAL A 172 19.10 20.76 36.62
CA VAL A 172 18.96 19.31 36.44
C VAL A 172 17.70 18.97 35.64
N GLN A 173 16.58 19.65 35.88
CA GLN A 173 15.37 19.51 35.07
C GLN A 173 15.63 19.94 33.61
N ARG A 174 16.25 21.11 33.39
CA ARG A 174 16.61 21.60 32.06
C ARG A 174 17.52 20.63 31.30
N LEU A 175 18.50 20.04 31.99
CA LEU A 175 19.41 19.04 31.42
C LEU A 175 18.69 17.71 31.11
N ARG A 176 17.72 17.28 31.92
CA ARG A 176 16.87 16.12 31.62
C ARG A 176 16.01 16.35 30.38
N THR A 177 15.37 17.51 30.24
CA THR A 177 14.59 17.85 29.04
C THR A 177 15.47 17.87 27.79
N LYS A 178 16.68 18.46 27.88
CA LYS A 178 17.66 18.40 26.79
C LYS A 178 18.09 16.97 26.44
N LEU A 179 18.39 16.14 27.45
CA LEU A 179 18.77 14.75 27.22
C LEU A 179 17.66 14.00 26.47
N THR A 180 16.40 14.17 26.90
CA THR A 180 15.22 13.57 26.27
C THR A 180 15.12 13.99 24.79
N THR A 181 15.19 15.29 24.48
CA THR A 181 15.13 15.74 23.07
C THR A 181 16.35 15.30 22.24
N THR A 182 17.54 15.15 22.83
CA THR A 182 18.68 14.55 22.13
C THR A 182 18.50 13.04 21.87
N CYS A 183 17.87 12.30 22.78
CA CYS A 183 17.53 10.89 22.55
C CYS A 183 16.44 10.73 21.48
N GLU A 184 15.42 11.60 21.47
CA GLU A 184 14.37 11.62 20.44
C GLU A 184 14.95 11.93 19.06
N THR A 185 15.83 12.94 18.94
CA THR A 185 16.50 13.26 17.67
C THR A 185 17.44 12.15 17.20
N LEU A 186 18.18 11.50 18.10
CA LEU A 186 19.00 10.33 17.77
C LEU A 186 18.14 9.17 17.27
N HIS A 187 17.05 8.84 17.98
CA HIS A 187 16.14 7.76 17.58
C HIS A 187 15.49 8.01 16.20
N ASN A 188 15.13 9.25 15.90
CA ASN A 188 14.64 9.62 14.57
C ASN A 188 15.73 9.44 13.50
N CYS A 189 16.99 9.84 13.78
CA CYS A 189 18.11 9.59 12.87
C CYS A 189 18.40 8.09 12.66
N GLU A 190 18.28 7.27 13.70
CA GLU A 190 18.41 5.81 13.63
C GLU A 190 17.30 5.19 12.78
N ALA A 191 16.06 5.66 12.92
CA ALA A 191 14.92 5.23 12.10
C ALA A 191 15.08 5.64 10.62
N GLU A 192 15.53 6.87 10.35
CA GLU A 192 15.86 7.32 8.99
C GLU A 192 17.01 6.52 8.36
N LEU A 193 18.05 6.19 9.14
CA LEU A 193 19.15 5.35 8.70
C LEU A 193 18.71 3.89 8.44
N LEU A 194 17.79 3.37 9.26
CA LEU A 194 17.20 2.05 9.02
C LEU A 194 16.34 2.05 7.74
N ASN A 195 15.50 3.06 7.55
CA ASN A 195 14.62 3.21 6.38
C ASN A 195 15.41 3.37 5.08
N THR A 196 16.46 4.20 5.08
CA THR A 196 17.37 4.35 3.92
C THR A 196 18.17 3.08 3.65
N ARG A 197 18.60 2.35 4.70
CA ARG A 197 19.23 1.03 4.56
C ARG A 197 18.28 -0.02 3.97
N THR A 198 17.02 -0.07 4.38
CA THR A 198 16.04 -1.01 3.81
C THR A 198 15.68 -0.66 2.37
N ALA A 199 15.51 0.64 2.05
CA ALA A 199 15.31 1.10 0.68
C ALA A 199 16.49 0.70 -0.22
N SER A 200 17.73 1.03 0.19
CA SER A 200 18.95 0.65 -0.53
C SER A 200 19.11 -0.86 -0.69
N CYS A 201 18.69 -1.66 0.30
CA CYS A 201 18.68 -3.12 0.20
C CYS A 201 17.67 -3.62 -0.85
N SER A 202 16.46 -3.04 -0.89
CA SER A 202 15.44 -3.37 -1.90
C SER A 202 15.88 -2.95 -3.31
N ASP A 203 16.56 -1.81 -3.46
CA ASP A 203 17.16 -1.38 -4.71
C ASP A 203 18.29 -2.31 -5.16
N LYS A 204 19.15 -2.74 -4.24
CA LYS A 204 20.18 -3.74 -4.54
C LYS A 204 19.57 -5.07 -5.00
N GLN A 205 18.49 -5.53 -4.36
CA GLN A 205 17.78 -6.75 -4.77
C GLN A 205 17.14 -6.57 -6.16
N ARG A 206 16.50 -5.43 -6.42
CA ARG A 206 15.90 -5.07 -7.72
C ARG A 206 16.95 -5.03 -8.84
N LEU A 207 18.09 -4.39 -8.60
CA LEU A 207 19.21 -4.33 -9.53
C LEU A 207 19.86 -5.69 -9.74
N GLN A 208 20.01 -6.51 -8.69
CA GLN A 208 20.52 -7.88 -8.84
C GLN A 208 19.59 -8.73 -9.72
N ALA A 209 18.29 -8.73 -9.45
CA ALA A 209 17.32 -9.45 -10.28
C ALA A 209 17.31 -8.96 -11.75
N GLN A 210 17.56 -7.67 -11.99
CA GLN A 210 17.73 -7.12 -13.33
C GLN A 210 19.04 -7.60 -14.00
N VAL A 211 20.15 -7.69 -13.25
CA VAL A 211 21.41 -8.26 -13.73
C VAL A 211 21.25 -9.74 -14.06
N ASP A 212 20.61 -10.52 -13.19
CA ASP A 212 20.37 -11.96 -13.38
C ASP A 212 19.48 -12.21 -14.62
N ALA A 213 18.44 -11.39 -14.82
CA ALA A 213 17.60 -11.43 -16.01
C ALA A 213 18.35 -11.06 -17.29
N LEU A 214 19.25 -10.06 -17.24
CA LEU A 214 20.11 -9.70 -18.37
C LEU A 214 21.15 -10.78 -18.69
N GLN A 215 21.69 -11.47 -17.68
CA GLN A 215 22.58 -12.62 -17.87
C GLN A 215 21.84 -13.78 -18.53
N ALA A 216 20.62 -14.11 -18.07
CA ALA A 216 19.78 -15.15 -18.68
C ALA A 216 19.43 -14.81 -20.14
N LEU A 217 19.09 -13.55 -20.44
CA LEU A 217 18.83 -13.09 -21.81
C LEU A 217 20.10 -13.16 -22.69
N SER A 218 21.27 -12.77 -22.15
CA SER A 218 22.55 -12.89 -22.86
C SER A 218 22.86 -14.36 -23.17
N GLN A 219 22.57 -15.29 -22.25
CA GLN A 219 22.80 -16.71 -22.43
C GLN A 219 21.83 -17.33 -23.46
N ASP A 220 20.55 -16.91 -23.50
CA ASP A 220 19.62 -17.28 -24.57
C ASP A 220 20.11 -16.76 -25.93
N LEU A 221 20.53 -15.49 -26.00
CA LEU A 221 21.08 -14.90 -27.23
C LEU A 221 22.34 -15.62 -27.71
N GLU A 222 23.28 -15.97 -26.83
CA GLU A 222 24.43 -16.82 -27.17
C GLU A 222 23.99 -18.19 -27.72
N ASN A 223 23.03 -18.84 -27.06
CA ASN A 223 22.54 -20.16 -27.48
C ASN A 223 21.82 -20.10 -28.83
N ARG A 224 21.09 -19.01 -29.10
CA ARG A 224 20.44 -18.73 -30.39
C ARG A 224 21.45 -18.37 -31.48
N CYS A 225 22.52 -17.65 -31.16
CA CYS A 225 23.64 -17.44 -32.09
C CYS A 225 24.31 -18.78 -32.44
N ARG A 226 24.68 -19.58 -31.43
CA ARG A 226 25.25 -20.92 -31.63
C ARG A 226 24.32 -21.86 -32.41
N GLN A 227 23.01 -21.68 -32.30
CA GLN A 227 22.01 -22.41 -33.08
C GLN A 227 22.01 -21.94 -34.54
N ALA A 228 21.89 -20.63 -34.77
CA ALA A 228 21.92 -20.04 -36.10
C ALA A 228 23.24 -20.31 -36.85
N GLU A 229 24.37 -20.37 -36.15
CA GLU A 229 25.67 -20.80 -36.70
C GLU A 229 25.66 -22.25 -37.18
N ARG A 230 25.06 -23.16 -36.40
CA ARG A 230 24.90 -24.58 -36.77
C ARG A 230 23.93 -24.75 -37.94
N ASP A 231 22.84 -23.98 -37.97
CA ASP A 231 21.90 -23.99 -39.10
C ASP A 231 22.51 -23.36 -40.37
N LEU A 232 23.37 -22.35 -40.22
CA LEU A 232 24.20 -21.81 -41.30
C LEU A 232 25.21 -22.84 -41.81
N GLN A 233 25.79 -23.67 -40.95
CA GLN A 233 26.69 -24.72 -41.39
C GLN A 233 25.94 -25.80 -42.16
N ILE A 234 24.81 -26.30 -41.63
CA ILE A 234 23.95 -27.29 -42.31
C ILE A 234 23.48 -26.78 -43.69
N THR A 235 23.18 -25.49 -43.82
CA THR A 235 22.80 -24.90 -45.12
C THR A 235 23.98 -24.69 -46.07
N ARG A 236 25.20 -24.40 -45.57
CA ARG A 236 26.44 -24.44 -46.38
C ARG A 236 26.77 -25.84 -46.86
N ASP A 237 26.67 -26.84 -45.99
CA ASP A 237 26.95 -28.24 -46.32
C ASP A 237 26.01 -28.71 -47.43
N ARG A 238 24.69 -28.46 -47.29
CA ARG A 238 23.68 -28.70 -48.32
C ARG A 238 23.96 -27.92 -49.62
N LEU A 239 24.39 -26.66 -49.54
CA LEU A 239 24.74 -25.88 -50.73
C LEU A 239 25.94 -26.52 -51.46
N SER A 240 26.94 -27.00 -50.74
CA SER A 240 28.08 -27.71 -51.33
C SER A 240 27.68 -29.03 -52.00
N GLU A 241 26.69 -29.74 -51.44
CA GLU A 241 26.11 -30.94 -52.04
C GLU A 241 25.28 -30.62 -53.30
N CYS A 242 24.54 -29.50 -53.29
CA CYS A 242 23.88 -28.94 -54.47
C CYS A 242 24.88 -28.51 -55.56
N ASP A 243 26.01 -27.90 -55.20
CA ASP A 243 27.08 -27.55 -56.16
C ASP A 243 27.75 -28.80 -56.74
N VAL A 244 28.01 -29.83 -55.93
CA VAL A 244 28.58 -31.12 -56.39
C VAL A 244 27.60 -31.87 -57.31
N THR A 245 26.30 -31.86 -57.02
CA THR A 245 25.29 -32.46 -57.91
C THR A 245 25.08 -31.61 -59.18
N GLY A 246 25.10 -30.28 -59.08
CA GLY A 246 25.12 -29.37 -60.22
C GLY A 246 26.35 -29.52 -61.12
N ASN A 247 27.52 -29.85 -60.55
CA ASN A 247 28.72 -30.20 -61.31
C ASN A 247 28.53 -31.50 -62.09
N LYS A 248 28.01 -32.56 -61.47
CA LYS A 248 27.71 -33.83 -62.15
C LYS A 248 26.71 -33.63 -63.30
N LEU A 249 25.64 -32.86 -63.08
CA LEU A 249 24.66 -32.54 -64.12
C LEU A 249 25.26 -31.71 -65.27
N ARG A 250 26.22 -30.81 -64.98
CA ARG A 250 26.98 -30.09 -66.01
C ARG A 250 27.90 -31.03 -66.82
N GLU A 251 28.53 -32.01 -66.19
CA GLU A 251 29.35 -33.02 -66.88
C GLU A 251 28.49 -33.97 -67.74
N GLU A 252 27.34 -34.42 -67.21
CA GLU A 252 26.36 -35.22 -67.96
C GLU A 252 25.82 -34.47 -69.17
N LEU A 253 25.45 -33.18 -69.02
CA LEU A 253 25.02 -32.31 -70.10
C LEU A 253 26.10 -32.18 -71.18
N ARG A 254 27.36 -31.94 -70.79
CA ARG A 254 28.51 -31.92 -71.71
C ARG A 254 28.69 -33.27 -72.45
N GLY A 255 28.39 -34.37 -71.76
CA GLY A 255 28.32 -35.72 -72.32
C GLY A 255 27.14 -35.94 -73.27
N PHE A 256 26.01 -35.24 -73.10
CA PHE A 256 24.91 -35.18 -74.07
C PHE A 256 25.27 -34.32 -75.28
N GLU A 257 25.80 -33.11 -75.10
CA GLU A 257 26.29 -32.23 -76.16
C GLU A 257 27.30 -32.95 -77.07
N SER A 258 28.27 -33.65 -76.46
CA SER A 258 29.25 -34.49 -77.17
C SER A 258 28.61 -35.63 -77.99
N ARG A 259 27.46 -36.17 -77.55
CA ARG A 259 26.71 -37.19 -78.30
C ARG A 259 25.90 -36.56 -79.44
N CYS A 260 25.22 -35.44 -79.19
CA CYS A 260 24.49 -34.69 -80.22
C CYS A 260 25.43 -34.21 -81.34
N SER A 261 26.59 -33.65 -80.99
CA SER A 261 27.62 -33.26 -81.95
C SER A 261 28.11 -34.46 -82.80
N ARG A 262 28.34 -35.63 -82.19
CA ARG A 262 28.70 -36.86 -82.94
C ARG A 262 27.59 -37.35 -83.86
N LEU A 263 26.32 -37.22 -83.47
CA LEU A 263 25.18 -37.57 -84.31
C LEU A 263 25.04 -36.60 -85.49
N GLN A 264 25.20 -35.29 -85.27
CA GLN A 264 25.20 -34.28 -86.33
C GLN A 264 26.32 -34.56 -87.36
N ASN A 265 27.56 -34.74 -86.90
CA ASN A 265 28.70 -35.10 -87.75
C ASN A 265 28.54 -36.44 -88.53
N ASN A 266 27.58 -37.29 -88.15
CA ASN A 266 27.24 -38.50 -88.91
C ASN A 266 26.09 -38.24 -89.90
N LEU A 267 25.10 -37.42 -89.53
CA LEU A 267 24.05 -36.96 -90.44
C LEU A 267 24.63 -36.16 -91.60
N ASP A 268 25.54 -35.22 -91.33
CA ASP A 268 26.19 -34.38 -92.34
C ASP A 268 26.99 -35.23 -93.35
N ARG A 269 27.67 -36.28 -92.86
CA ARG A 269 28.36 -37.26 -93.72
C ARG A 269 27.39 -38.05 -94.59
N LEU A 270 26.32 -38.61 -94.02
CA LEU A 270 25.29 -39.34 -94.79
C LEU A 270 24.59 -38.45 -95.83
N GLN A 271 24.41 -37.16 -95.55
CA GLN A 271 23.90 -36.19 -96.51
C GLN A 271 24.90 -35.92 -97.65
N SER A 272 26.19 -35.78 -97.33
CA SER A 272 27.27 -35.67 -98.33
C SER A 272 27.36 -36.90 -99.22
N ASP A 273 27.31 -38.10 -98.65
CA ASP A 273 27.37 -39.37 -99.39
C ASP A 273 26.14 -39.54 -100.31
N ARG A 274 24.93 -39.20 -99.84
CA ARG A 274 23.72 -39.17 -100.68
C ARG A 274 23.85 -38.16 -101.81
N LEU A 275 24.36 -36.96 -101.55
CA LEU A 275 24.54 -35.93 -102.58
C LEU A 275 25.56 -36.37 -103.64
N GLN A 276 26.64 -37.03 -103.23
CA GLN A 276 27.64 -37.57 -104.16
C GLN A 276 27.09 -38.75 -104.98
N PHE A 277 26.28 -39.62 -104.39
CA PHE A 277 25.55 -40.67 -105.11
C PHE A 277 24.62 -40.08 -106.18
N LEU A 278 23.85 -39.04 -105.84
CA LEU A 278 22.98 -38.34 -106.79
C LEU A 278 23.77 -37.62 -107.89
N ARG A 279 24.94 -37.03 -107.59
CA ARG A 279 25.86 -36.47 -108.60
C ARG A 279 26.35 -37.51 -109.59
N ASN A 280 26.75 -38.68 -109.12
CA ASN A 280 27.20 -39.77 -109.98
C ASN A 280 26.08 -40.19 -110.96
N ILE A 281 24.83 -40.32 -110.48
CA ILE A 281 23.70 -40.69 -111.35
C ILE A 281 23.31 -39.54 -112.29
N ALA A 282 23.21 -38.29 -111.83
CA ALA A 282 22.90 -37.15 -112.69
C ALA A 282 23.90 -37.01 -113.85
N THR A 283 25.19 -37.30 -113.60
CA THR A 283 26.22 -37.35 -114.63
C THR A 283 25.95 -38.44 -115.67
N ILE A 284 25.54 -39.64 -115.24
CA ILE A 284 25.23 -40.77 -116.13
C ILE A 284 24.00 -40.49 -117.01
N VAL A 285 22.96 -39.84 -116.47
CA VAL A 285 21.71 -39.53 -117.20
C VAL A 285 21.74 -38.14 -117.87
N CYS A 286 22.90 -37.47 -117.91
CA CYS A 286 23.09 -36.13 -118.48
C CYS A 286 22.10 -35.06 -117.94
N VAL A 287 21.88 -35.06 -116.63
CA VAL A 287 21.03 -34.09 -115.91
C VAL A 287 21.93 -33.02 -115.27
N PRO A 288 21.63 -31.71 -115.41
CA PRO A 288 22.54 -30.63 -114.98
C PRO A 288 22.65 -30.46 -113.46
N GLU A 289 21.74 -31.04 -112.67
CA GLU A 289 21.69 -30.90 -111.22
C GLU A 289 21.50 -32.28 -110.54
N PRO A 290 22.17 -32.57 -109.41
CA PRO A 290 22.05 -33.84 -108.68
C PRO A 290 20.74 -33.98 -107.88
N CYS A 291 19.60 -33.66 -108.51
CA CYS A 291 18.29 -33.74 -107.89
C CYS A 291 17.59 -35.06 -108.24
N GLU A 292 17.08 -35.73 -107.20
CA GLU A 292 16.47 -37.06 -107.32
C GLU A 292 15.21 -37.07 -108.23
N THR A 293 14.49 -35.96 -108.33
CA THR A 293 13.34 -35.80 -109.25
C THR A 293 13.81 -35.70 -110.70
N LEU A 294 14.70 -34.74 -111.02
CA LEU A 294 15.22 -34.55 -112.38
C LEU A 294 15.88 -35.81 -112.95
N ILE A 295 16.58 -36.58 -112.10
CA ILE A 295 17.12 -37.90 -112.45
C ILE A 295 15.99 -38.88 -112.84
N LYS A 296 14.95 -39.01 -112.01
CA LYS A 296 13.80 -39.90 -112.26
C LYS A 296 13.01 -39.48 -113.50
N ASP A 297 12.86 -38.19 -113.73
CA ASP A 297 12.15 -37.64 -114.88
C ASP A 297 12.93 -37.89 -116.16
N LYS A 298 14.25 -37.63 -116.19
CA LYS A 298 15.06 -37.89 -117.39
C LYS A 298 15.20 -39.39 -117.72
N ILE A 299 15.21 -40.27 -116.71
CA ILE A 299 15.10 -41.73 -116.93
C ILE A 299 13.74 -42.07 -117.57
N ARG A 300 12.65 -41.42 -117.16
CA ARG A 300 11.32 -41.61 -117.75
C ARG A 300 11.27 -41.18 -119.22
N ASP A 301 11.89 -40.04 -119.55
CA ASP A 301 12.01 -39.59 -120.95
C ASP A 301 12.73 -40.62 -121.82
N ILE A 302 13.88 -41.12 -121.36
CA ILE A 302 14.69 -42.12 -122.10
C ILE A 302 13.92 -43.44 -122.31
N LEU A 303 13.11 -43.84 -121.32
CA LEU A 303 12.23 -45.01 -121.45
C LEU A 303 11.09 -44.79 -122.44
N LEU A 304 10.44 -43.62 -122.42
CA LEU A 304 9.39 -43.25 -123.38
C LEU A 304 9.94 -43.12 -124.80
N GLU A 305 11.14 -42.57 -124.96
CA GLU A 305 11.83 -42.48 -126.26
C GLU A 305 12.16 -43.86 -126.82
N ASN A 306 12.71 -44.77 -126.00
CA ASN A 306 12.91 -46.18 -126.38
C ASN A 306 11.60 -46.87 -126.78
N GLN A 307 10.51 -46.63 -126.04
CA GLN A 307 9.20 -47.24 -126.32
C GLN A 307 8.59 -46.71 -127.63
N SER A 308 8.80 -45.43 -127.94
CA SER A 308 8.46 -44.81 -129.23
C SER A 308 9.27 -45.42 -130.38
N GLN A 309 10.60 -45.49 -130.24
CA GLN A 309 11.49 -46.10 -131.25
C GLN A 309 11.15 -47.58 -131.49
N HIS A 310 10.83 -48.34 -130.44
CA HIS A 310 10.41 -49.74 -130.58
C HIS A 310 9.09 -49.87 -131.37
N THR A 311 8.13 -49.00 -131.09
CA THR A 311 6.85 -48.94 -131.83
C THR A 311 7.09 -48.57 -133.30
N GLN A 312 7.97 -47.62 -133.58
CA GLN A 312 8.36 -47.25 -134.95
C GLN A 312 9.00 -48.43 -135.71
N ILE A 313 9.84 -49.23 -135.05
CA ILE A 313 10.46 -50.44 -135.63
C ILE A 313 9.41 -51.51 -135.94
N VAL A 314 8.39 -51.69 -135.10
CA VAL A 314 7.26 -52.60 -135.37
C VAL A 314 6.48 -52.12 -136.60
N ASN A 315 6.08 -50.85 -136.63
CA ASN A 315 5.33 -50.28 -137.76
C ASN A 315 6.08 -50.44 -139.09
N MET A 316 7.40 -50.19 -139.13
CA MET A 316 8.19 -50.39 -140.36
C MET A 316 8.28 -51.86 -140.79
N ARG A 317 8.29 -52.81 -139.85
CA ARG A 317 8.26 -54.26 -140.16
C ARG A 317 6.91 -54.68 -140.75
N GLU A 318 5.81 -54.19 -140.20
CA GLU A 318 4.48 -54.42 -140.76
C GLU A 318 4.33 -53.79 -142.15
N GLN A 319 4.84 -52.57 -142.34
CA GLN A 319 4.77 -51.88 -143.63
C GLN A 319 5.49 -52.66 -144.73
N MET A 320 6.74 -53.10 -144.49
CA MET A 320 7.47 -53.99 -145.41
C MET A 320 6.73 -55.30 -145.70
N ALA A 321 6.02 -55.88 -144.71
CA ALA A 321 5.23 -57.08 -144.92
C ALA A 321 4.03 -56.83 -145.87
N THR A 322 3.38 -55.66 -145.78
CA THR A 322 2.30 -55.28 -146.73
C THR A 322 2.82 -55.00 -148.15
N ASP A 323 4.02 -54.42 -148.30
CA ASP A 323 4.65 -54.23 -149.61
C ASP A 323 5.05 -55.58 -150.22
N ALA A 324 5.62 -56.50 -149.43
CA ALA A 324 5.96 -57.86 -149.85
C ALA A 324 4.75 -58.78 -150.11
N ALA A 325 3.54 -58.38 -149.69
CA ALA A 325 2.28 -58.99 -150.12
C ALA A 325 1.85 -58.44 -151.49
N ARG A 326 1.73 -57.10 -151.61
CA ARG A 326 1.34 -56.40 -152.85
C ARG A 326 2.24 -56.75 -154.05
N HIS A 327 3.55 -56.91 -153.83
CA HIS A 327 4.47 -57.34 -154.89
C HIS A 327 4.23 -58.76 -155.41
N ARG A 328 3.78 -59.71 -154.57
CA ARG A 328 3.43 -61.08 -155.01
C ARG A 328 2.14 -61.09 -155.81
N GLU A 329 1.11 -60.43 -155.29
CA GLU A 329 -0.21 -60.33 -155.93
C GLU A 329 -0.12 -59.66 -157.32
N SER A 330 0.73 -58.64 -157.47
CA SER A 330 1.06 -58.04 -158.77
C SER A 330 1.82 -58.99 -159.70
N LEU A 331 2.68 -59.86 -159.18
CA LEU A 331 3.47 -60.81 -159.98
C LEU A 331 2.63 -62.02 -160.44
N GLU A 332 1.65 -62.44 -159.65
CA GLU A 332 0.65 -63.45 -160.03
C GLU A 332 -0.35 -62.89 -161.05
N SER A 333 -0.84 -61.67 -160.85
CA SER A 333 -1.72 -60.96 -161.80
C SER A 333 -1.06 -60.79 -163.18
N THR A 334 0.21 -60.37 -163.21
CA THR A 334 0.96 -60.23 -164.48
C THR A 334 1.23 -61.56 -165.16
N ASN A 335 1.54 -62.64 -164.43
CA ASN A 335 1.65 -63.99 -165.00
C ASN A 335 0.32 -64.51 -165.57
N CYS A 336 -0.79 -64.25 -164.88
CA CYS A 336 -2.12 -64.64 -165.39
C CYS A 336 -2.46 -63.91 -166.69
N ARG A 337 -2.21 -62.59 -166.72
CA ARG A 337 -2.38 -61.76 -167.93
C ARG A 337 -1.54 -62.29 -169.09
N LEU A 338 -0.26 -62.57 -168.87
CA LEU A 338 0.65 -63.08 -169.91
C LEU A 338 0.09 -64.33 -170.61
N ARG A 339 -0.42 -65.30 -169.86
CA ARG A 339 -1.02 -66.52 -170.45
C ARG A 339 -2.30 -66.24 -171.24
N THR A 340 -3.15 -65.31 -170.79
CA THR A 340 -4.30 -64.89 -171.60
C THR A 340 -3.86 -64.19 -172.88
N GLU A 341 -2.89 -63.27 -172.82
CA GLU A 341 -2.35 -62.55 -173.99
C GLU A 341 -1.68 -63.52 -174.99
N GLU A 342 -0.97 -64.56 -174.52
CA GLU A 342 -0.40 -65.63 -175.38
C GLU A 342 -1.50 -66.44 -176.09
N SER A 343 -2.56 -66.84 -175.37
CA SER A 343 -3.70 -67.54 -175.99
C SER A 343 -4.48 -66.65 -176.97
N GLN A 344 -4.62 -65.35 -176.64
CA GLN A 344 -5.23 -64.36 -177.51
C GLN A 344 -4.36 -64.07 -178.72
N LYS A 345 -3.02 -64.06 -178.59
CA LYS A 345 -2.10 -63.92 -179.73
C LYS A 345 -2.30 -65.04 -180.74
N CYS A 346 -2.31 -66.31 -180.33
CA CYS A 346 -2.53 -67.41 -181.27
C CYS A 346 -3.94 -67.35 -181.91
N SER A 347 -4.97 -67.00 -181.14
CA SER A 347 -6.32 -66.77 -181.69
C SER A 347 -6.38 -65.57 -182.63
N LEU A 348 -5.61 -64.52 -182.38
CA LEU A 348 -5.53 -63.32 -183.21
C LEU A 348 -4.68 -63.55 -184.46
N GLU A 349 -3.67 -64.42 -184.45
CA GLU A 349 -2.92 -64.84 -185.64
C GLU A 349 -3.85 -65.62 -186.59
N GLU A 350 -4.55 -66.64 -186.09
CA GLU A 350 -5.55 -67.41 -186.87
C GLU A 350 -6.73 -66.54 -187.34
N ARG A 351 -7.17 -65.57 -186.52
CA ARG A 351 -8.18 -64.58 -186.92
C ARG A 351 -7.65 -63.52 -187.88
N LEU A 352 -6.38 -63.13 -187.83
CA LEU A 352 -5.80 -62.12 -188.72
C LEU A 352 -5.73 -62.65 -190.15
N GLU A 353 -5.42 -63.93 -190.32
CA GLU A 353 -5.41 -64.61 -191.62
C GLU A 353 -6.81 -64.57 -192.26
N LYS A 354 -7.86 -64.97 -191.53
CA LYS A 354 -9.28 -64.78 -191.95
C LYS A 354 -9.67 -63.31 -192.12
N SER A 355 -9.21 -62.42 -191.24
CA SER A 355 -9.54 -60.99 -191.32
C SER A 355 -8.90 -60.34 -192.56
N HIS A 356 -7.81 -60.90 -193.08
CA HIS A 356 -7.21 -60.44 -194.33
C HIS A 356 -8.10 -60.81 -195.53
N GLU A 357 -8.75 -61.98 -195.50
CA GLU A 357 -9.78 -62.38 -196.46
C GLU A 357 -11.04 -61.48 -196.35
N GLU A 358 -11.53 -61.22 -195.13
CA GLU A 358 -12.72 -60.41 -194.89
C GLU A 358 -12.54 -58.90 -195.13
N LEU A 359 -11.36 -58.33 -194.86
CA LEU A 359 -11.15 -56.87 -195.01
C LEU A 359 -11.03 -56.47 -196.49
N GLN A 360 -10.61 -57.37 -197.38
CA GLN A 360 -10.77 -57.17 -198.83
C GLN A 360 -12.25 -57.04 -199.25
N LYS A 361 -13.16 -57.69 -198.52
CA LYS A 361 -14.62 -57.59 -198.75
C LYS A 361 -15.21 -56.30 -198.16
N MET A 362 -14.92 -55.98 -196.88
CA MET A 362 -15.48 -54.80 -196.20
C MET A 362 -15.12 -53.46 -196.85
N LYS A 363 -14.00 -53.37 -197.59
CA LYS A 363 -13.65 -52.17 -198.37
C LYS A 363 -14.65 -51.85 -199.50
N ALA A 364 -15.53 -52.77 -199.88
CA ALA A 364 -16.65 -52.50 -200.78
C ALA A 364 -17.85 -51.81 -200.10
N GLU A 365 -17.93 -51.79 -198.76
CA GLU A 365 -19.16 -51.40 -198.03
C GLU A 365 -19.11 -50.00 -197.39
N HIS A 366 -17.95 -49.53 -196.90
CA HIS A 366 -17.84 -48.22 -196.19
C HIS A 366 -18.30 -47.03 -197.06
N CYS A 367 -18.15 -47.13 -198.39
CA CYS A 367 -18.48 -46.08 -199.36
C CYS A 367 -19.95 -45.59 -199.31
N ASN A 368 -20.82 -46.22 -198.51
CA ASN A 368 -22.25 -45.92 -198.38
C ASN A 368 -22.66 -45.09 -197.15
N LEU A 369 -21.84 -44.97 -196.08
CA LEU A 369 -22.31 -44.40 -194.79
C LEU A 369 -22.12 -42.87 -194.65
N SER A 370 -21.08 -42.30 -195.26
CA SER A 370 -20.65 -40.92 -195.00
C SER A 370 -21.68 -39.84 -195.40
N GLU A 371 -22.73 -40.21 -196.15
CA GLU A 371 -23.78 -39.30 -196.62
C GLU A 371 -24.78 -38.83 -195.53
N PHE A 372 -24.72 -39.36 -194.30
CA PHE A 372 -25.78 -39.13 -193.29
C PHE A 372 -25.57 -37.96 -192.31
N LEU A 373 -24.40 -37.83 -191.66
CA LEU A 373 -24.29 -37.12 -190.37
C LEU A 373 -24.18 -35.57 -190.44
N VAL A 374 -24.20 -34.98 -191.63
CA VAL A 374 -24.10 -33.52 -191.91
C VAL A 374 -25.42 -32.76 -191.56
N ARG A 375 -26.07 -33.16 -190.46
CA ARG A 375 -27.47 -32.79 -190.13
C ARG A 375 -27.69 -32.25 -188.70
N LEU A 376 -26.88 -32.62 -187.70
CA LEU A 376 -27.22 -32.39 -186.27
C LEU A 376 -26.77 -31.04 -185.66
N SER A 377 -25.58 -30.53 -186.01
CA SER A 377 -24.88 -29.47 -185.24
C SER A 377 -25.62 -28.13 -185.08
N ARG A 378 -26.62 -27.89 -185.93
CA ARG A 378 -27.37 -26.63 -186.10
C ARG A 378 -28.28 -26.23 -184.92
N ALA A 379 -28.21 -26.94 -183.78
CA ALA A 379 -29.16 -26.81 -182.66
C ALA A 379 -28.67 -25.92 -181.49
N LEU A 380 -27.40 -26.05 -181.06
CA LEU A 380 -26.79 -25.14 -180.07
C LEU A 380 -26.23 -23.85 -180.73
N SER A 381 -26.72 -23.52 -181.93
CA SER A 381 -26.20 -22.45 -182.81
C SER A 381 -24.74 -22.64 -183.26
N TRP A 382 -24.36 -23.88 -183.64
CA TRP A 382 -23.08 -24.23 -184.26
C TRP A 382 -23.27 -24.59 -185.76
N SER A 383 -22.32 -24.25 -186.65
CA SER A 383 -22.65 -23.94 -188.06
C SER A 383 -21.76 -24.53 -189.18
N GLU A 384 -20.89 -25.51 -188.93
CA GLU A 384 -19.68 -25.72 -189.76
C GLU A 384 -19.57 -27.11 -190.46
N CYS A 385 -20.49 -27.50 -191.38
CA CYS A 385 -20.34 -28.79 -192.12
C CYS A 385 -21.17 -28.89 -193.43
N THR A 386 -20.62 -29.45 -194.53
CA THR A 386 -21.23 -29.38 -195.89
C THR A 386 -21.06 -30.55 -196.89
N SER A 387 -20.14 -31.52 -196.76
CA SER A 387 -19.89 -32.56 -197.80
C SER A 387 -19.62 -33.96 -197.22
N PRO A 388 -19.88 -35.07 -197.96
CA PRO A 388 -19.67 -36.42 -197.43
C PRO A 388 -18.17 -36.75 -197.24
N PRO A 389 -17.75 -37.24 -196.06
CA PRO A 389 -16.36 -37.62 -195.79
C PRO A 389 -15.81 -38.81 -196.61
N GLU A 390 -14.48 -38.84 -196.71
CA GLU A 390 -13.69 -39.91 -197.32
C GLU A 390 -13.69 -41.21 -196.48
N HIS A 391 -13.10 -42.28 -197.05
CA HIS A 391 -12.92 -43.58 -196.41
C HIS A 391 -12.09 -43.47 -195.12
N GLY A 392 -12.75 -43.46 -193.95
CA GLY A 392 -12.13 -43.43 -192.62
C GLY A 392 -12.30 -42.16 -191.77
N THR A 393 -13.40 -41.39 -191.89
CA THR A 393 -13.61 -40.09 -191.16
C THR A 393 -14.78 -40.11 -190.12
N ASP A 394 -14.73 -39.35 -188.99
CA ASP A 394 -15.61 -39.41 -187.75
C ASP A 394 -16.19 -38.03 -187.14
N THR A 395 -16.79 -37.90 -185.87
CA THR A 395 -17.94 -36.95 -185.44
C THR A 395 -18.40 -36.23 -183.87
N THR A 396 -17.76 -35.70 -182.59
CA THR A 396 -18.25 -34.91 -181.11
C THR A 396 -17.42 -34.09 -179.71
N VAL A 397 -17.88 -33.28 -178.50
CA VAL A 397 -17.21 -32.48 -177.09
C VAL A 397 -17.87 -31.71 -175.59
N LEU A 398 -17.27 -31.08 -174.33
CA LEU A 398 -17.79 -30.30 -172.86
C LEU A 398 -16.99 -29.44 -171.46
N ALA A 399 -17.47 -28.67 -170.23
CA ALA A 399 -16.81 -27.90 -168.82
C ALA A 399 -17.47 -27.02 -167.36
N GLU A 400 -16.87 -26.45 -166.08
CA GLU A 400 -17.39 -25.70 -164.59
C GLU A 400 -16.61 -24.68 -163.29
N THR A 401 -17.10 -24.04 -161.99
CA THR A 401 -16.49 -23.02 -160.70
C THR A 401 -17.04 -22.52 -159.04
N LEU A 402 -16.48 -21.65 -157.93
CA LEU A 402 -16.92 -21.11 -156.33
C LEU A 402 -16.26 -19.95 -155.09
N LEU A 403 -16.70 -19.44 -153.74
CA LEU A 403 -16.12 -18.38 -152.47
C LEU A 403 -16.66 -17.90 -150.81
N GLU A 404 -16.10 -16.99 -149.72
CA GLU A 404 -16.47 -16.54 -148.08
C GLU A 404 -15.96 -15.24 -146.92
N ARG A 405 -16.31 -14.87 -145.48
CA ARG A 405 -15.69 -13.94 -144.12
C ARG A 405 -16.36 -13.12 -142.67
N THR A 406 -15.78 -12.51 -141.39
CA THR A 406 -16.33 -11.67 -139.97
C THR A 406 -15.53 -10.97 -138.51
N GLU A 407 -15.97 -10.09 -137.35
CA GLU A 407 -15.33 -9.45 -135.87
C GLU A 407 -15.98 -8.62 -134.39
N ARG A 408 -15.37 -7.81 -133.25
CA ARG A 408 -15.73 -7.37 -131.60
C ARG A 408 -15.22 -6.08 -130.46
N LEU A 409 -15.64 -5.64 -129.07
CA LEU A 409 -15.15 -4.57 -127.81
C LEU A 409 -15.80 -4.27 -126.17
N ALA A 410 -15.69 -3.44 -124.89
CA ALA A 410 -14.98 -2.35 -123.78
C ALA A 410 -15.51 -1.86 -122.11
N ILE A 411 -14.94 -0.99 -121.01
CA ILE A 411 -15.43 -0.48 -119.43
C ILE A 411 -15.05 0.88 -118.29
N HIS A 412 -14.93 1.03 -116.79
CA HIS A 412 -15.28 2.18 -115.57
C HIS A 412 -14.65 2.62 -113.93
N HIS A 413 -14.98 3.69 -112.92
CA HIS A 413 -14.53 4.18 -111.33
C HIS A 413 -15.16 5.48 -110.26
N GLU A 414 -15.03 6.20 -108.94
CA GLU A 414 -14.60 6.47 -107.29
C GLU A 414 -14.95 7.93 -106.29
N ASN A 415 -14.83 8.61 -104.95
CA ASN A 415 -14.64 8.76 -103.25
C ASN A 415 -14.80 10.25 -102.26
N HIS A 416 -14.68 10.92 -100.89
CA HIS A 416 -14.46 11.05 -99.20
C HIS A 416 -14.53 12.54 -98.20
N ILE A 417 -14.42 13.16 -96.82
CA ILE A 417 -14.57 13.24 -95.11
C ILE A 417 -14.27 14.61 -93.96
N HIS A 418 -14.62 14.91 -92.52
CA HIS A 418 -14.26 16.12 -91.36
C HIS A 418 -14.68 16.40 -89.62
N THR A 419 -14.21 17.37 -88.55
CA THR A 419 -14.56 17.73 -86.90
C THR A 419 -14.04 18.99 -85.74
N SER A 420 -14.53 19.48 -84.40
CA SER A 420 -13.97 20.48 -83.12
C SER A 420 -14.65 21.06 -81.57
N PHE A 421 -14.10 21.82 -80.38
CA PHE A 421 -14.68 22.48 -78.92
C PHE A 421 -13.94 23.45 -77.61
N ASP A 422 -14.50 24.15 -76.39
CA ASP A 422 -13.91 24.98 -75.02
C ASP A 422 -14.65 25.52 -73.49
N LYS A 423 -14.15 26.36 -72.35
CA LYS A 423 -14.63 26.79 -70.78
C LYS A 423 -13.92 27.77 -69.45
N HIS A 424 -14.46 28.51 -68.27
CA HIS A 424 -13.86 29.27 -66.85
C HIS A 424 -14.60 30.20 -65.52
N HIS A 425 -14.12 30.69 -64.19
CA HIS A 425 -14.65 31.72 -62.93
C HIS A 425 -13.96 32.25 -61.37
N VAL A 426 -14.36 33.27 -60.34
CA VAL A 426 -13.84 33.78 -58.78
C VAL A 426 -14.49 34.95 -57.62
N ASP A 427 -14.18 35.26 -56.18
CA ASP A 427 -14.62 36.44 -55.03
C ASP A 427 -14.15 36.73 -53.34
N HIS A 428 -14.49 37.85 -52.42
CA HIS A 428 -14.64 38.28 -50.78
C HIS A 428 -13.77 39.30 -49.63
N HIS A 429 -13.87 39.95 -48.29
CA HIS A 429 -14.66 40.45 -46.89
C HIS A 429 -14.03 41.46 -45.58
N HIS A 430 -14.63 42.07 -44.35
CA HIS A 430 -14.11 42.99 -43.03
C HIS A 430 -14.96 43.41 -41.54
N THR A 431 -14.92 44.21 -40.27
CA THR A 431 -14.28 45.34 -39.20
C THR A 431 -14.84 45.71 -37.55
N LEU A 432 -14.37 46.64 -36.50
CA LEU A 432 -14.81 47.10 -34.93
C LEU A 432 -14.28 48.50 -34.03
N PRO A 433 -14.23 49.11 -32.64
CA PRO A 433 -14.74 49.33 -31.06
C PRO A 433 -14.76 50.85 -30.17
N LEU A 434 -14.75 51.47 -28.81
CA LEU A 434 -14.86 51.51 -27.14
C LEU A 434 -14.87 52.93 -26.09
N HIS A 435 -15.08 53.14 -24.63
CA HIS A 435 -15.09 54.47 -23.60
C HIS A 435 -15.09 54.63 -21.84
N HIS A 436 -15.09 55.81 -20.95
CA HIS A 436 -15.04 56.13 -19.30
C HIS A 436 -15.61 57.54 -18.44
N HIS A 437 -15.55 58.28 -17.14
CA HIS A 437 -14.99 58.56 -15.59
C HIS A 437 -15.49 59.77 -14.41
N GLN A 438 -15.20 59.91 -12.96
CA GLN A 438 -15.03 61.04 -11.72
C GLN A 438 -15.91 61.69 -10.35
N SER A 439 -15.44 62.43 -9.16
CA SER A 439 -16.16 63.12 -7.81
C SER A 439 -15.51 64.08 -6.49
N SER A 440 -16.17 64.75 -5.35
CA SER A 440 -15.64 65.69 -4.07
C SER A 440 -16.30 66.13 -2.52
N LYS A 441 -15.91 67.16 -1.54
CA LYS A 441 -16.15 67.51 0.08
C LYS A 441 -16.00 69.04 0.88
N LEU A 442 -16.06 69.70 2.21
CA LEU A 442 -16.46 69.80 3.82
C LEU A 442 -16.20 71.17 4.89
N ARG A 443 -16.67 71.51 6.26
CA ARG A 443 -16.38 72.77 7.33
C ARG A 443 -16.91 73.03 8.98
N ARG A 444 -16.48 74.01 9.99
CA ARG A 444 -16.98 74.54 11.50
C ARG A 444 -16.51 75.98 12.32
N GLU A 445 -16.55 76.67 13.62
CA GLU A 445 -17.02 76.87 15.21
C GLU A 445 -16.70 78.35 16.04
N ARG A 446 -16.77 79.04 17.36
CA ARG A 446 -17.15 79.20 18.98
C ARG A 446 -17.05 80.73 19.76
N SER A 447 -17.09 81.42 21.08
CA SER A 447 -17.22 81.49 22.72
C SER A 447 -17.35 82.93 23.69
N CYS A 448 -17.46 83.16 25.14
CA CYS A 448 -17.59 84.50 26.11
C CYS A 448 -17.50 84.68 27.84
N HIS A 449 -17.55 85.88 28.70
CA HIS A 449 -17.47 86.21 30.33
C HIS A 449 -17.70 87.69 31.22
N ASP A 450 -17.70 87.93 32.67
CA ASP A 450 -18.15 89.15 33.70
C ASP A 450 -17.44 89.57 35.23
N ILE A 451 -17.62 90.38 36.46
CA ILE A 451 -18.44 91.41 37.49
C ILE A 451 -17.82 92.24 38.90
N PRO A 452 -18.44 93.19 39.85
CA PRO A 452 -17.92 94.15 41.09
C PRO A 452 -18.69 94.73 42.54
N LEU A 453 -18.17 95.56 43.64
CA LEU A 453 -18.75 96.20 45.09
C LEU A 453 -17.99 97.41 46.06
N LYS A 454 -18.16 98.12 47.35
CA LYS A 454 -19.06 98.74 48.60
C LYS A 454 -18.46 99.54 50.03
N GLU A 455 -19.03 100.58 50.90
CA GLU A 455 -18.77 101.13 52.47
C GLU A 455 -19.48 102.52 53.22
N SER A 456 -19.45 103.31 54.46
CA SER A 456 -19.04 103.57 56.04
C SER A 456 -19.57 104.88 57.07
N THR A 457 -19.34 105.21 58.48
CA THR A 457 -19.91 106.38 59.53
C THR A 457 -19.34 106.95 61.08
N ALA A 458 -19.88 107.98 61.98
CA ALA A 458 -19.58 108.45 63.56
C ALA A 458 -20.00 109.89 64.45
N MET A 459 -19.86 110.23 65.89
CA MET A 459 -20.34 111.50 66.84
C MET A 459 -19.95 111.90 68.50
N TYR A 460 -20.23 113.10 69.31
CA TYR A 460 -19.97 113.54 70.90
C TYR A 460 -20.46 114.96 71.79
N SER A 461 -20.41 115.27 73.23
CA SER A 461 -20.77 116.60 74.16
C SER A 461 -20.27 117.06 75.76
N LEU A 462 -20.70 118.15 76.65
CA LEU A 462 -20.18 118.86 78.04
C LEU A 462 -20.71 118.55 79.51
N GLN A 463 -21.88 117.93 79.73
CA GLN A 463 -22.26 117.24 80.98
C GLN A 463 -21.11 116.34 81.51
N ARG A 464 -20.22 115.96 80.58
CA ARG A 464 -18.78 115.66 80.64
C ARG A 464 -17.96 115.93 81.91
N ARG A 465 -17.92 117.08 82.62
CA ARG A 465 -16.73 117.35 83.51
C ARG A 465 -16.72 116.79 84.95
N VAL A 466 -17.76 116.96 85.77
CA VAL A 466 -17.83 116.24 87.08
C VAL A 466 -18.06 114.75 86.84
N ARG A 467 -18.85 114.47 85.80
CA ARG A 467 -18.94 113.18 85.14
C ARG A 467 -17.54 112.62 84.85
N VAL A 468 -16.61 113.36 84.22
CA VAL A 468 -15.22 112.92 83.92
C VAL A 468 -14.43 112.43 85.13
N LEU A 469 -14.64 112.97 86.34
CA LEU A 469 -13.92 112.51 87.54
C LEU A 469 -14.59 111.30 88.22
N ARG A 470 -15.93 111.24 88.27
CA ARG A 470 -16.63 110.01 88.67
C ARG A 470 -16.40 108.89 87.65
N GLU A 471 -16.48 109.22 86.37
CA GLU A 471 -15.98 108.43 85.25
C GLU A 471 -14.48 108.13 85.40
N GLN A 472 -13.62 108.89 86.06
CA GLN A 472 -12.20 108.54 86.16
C GLN A 472 -11.96 107.38 87.15
N VAL A 473 -12.71 107.37 88.26
CA VAL A 473 -12.75 106.23 89.19
C VAL A 473 -13.51 105.06 88.56
N GLN A 474 -14.71 105.30 88.03
CA GLN A 474 -15.50 104.27 87.32
C GLN A 474 -14.77 103.72 86.08
N ARG A 475 -13.93 104.50 85.38
CA ARG A 475 -13.05 104.01 84.29
C ARG A 475 -11.91 103.17 84.86
N ARG A 476 -11.40 103.43 86.06
CA ARG A 476 -10.38 102.59 86.72
C ARG A 476 -11.00 101.28 87.20
N ASP A 477 -12.18 101.32 87.82
CA ASP A 477 -12.90 100.11 88.24
C ASP A 477 -13.35 99.30 87.02
N LEU A 478 -13.93 99.95 86.00
CA LEU A 478 -14.22 99.34 84.70
C LEU A 478 -12.96 98.84 84.00
N HIS A 479 -11.81 99.51 84.12
CA HIS A 479 -10.55 99.02 83.54
C HIS A 479 -10.02 97.80 84.28
N LEU A 480 -10.09 97.76 85.61
CA LEU A 480 -9.78 96.57 86.41
C LEU A 480 -10.74 95.42 86.09
N GLU A 481 -12.02 95.69 85.91
CA GLU A 481 -13.02 94.69 85.55
C GLU A 481 -12.90 94.23 84.09
N LEU A 482 -12.56 95.12 83.16
CA LEU A 482 -12.18 94.78 81.79
C LEU A 482 -10.85 94.01 81.74
N LEU A 483 -9.91 94.26 82.66
CA LEU A 483 -8.68 93.48 82.80
C LEU A 483 -8.96 92.09 83.36
N ARG A 484 -9.78 91.96 84.42
CA ARG A 484 -10.26 90.65 84.93
C ARG A 484 -10.99 89.88 83.83
N ARG A 485 -11.92 90.52 83.12
CA ARG A 485 -12.65 89.92 81.99
C ARG A 485 -11.72 89.57 80.83
N LYS A 486 -10.67 90.37 80.56
CA LYS A 486 -9.65 90.05 79.55
C LYS A 486 -8.78 88.87 79.99
N VAL A 487 -8.40 88.77 81.27
CA VAL A 487 -7.69 87.61 81.82
C VAL A 487 -8.57 86.37 81.74
N ALA A 488 -9.82 86.43 82.19
CA ALA A 488 -10.78 85.33 82.06
C ALA A 488 -10.97 84.89 80.60
N LEU A 489 -11.14 85.83 79.65
CA LEU A 489 -11.23 85.52 78.21
C LEU A 489 -9.92 84.95 77.62
N LEU A 490 -8.75 85.32 78.16
CA LEU A 490 -7.46 84.74 77.76
C LEU A 490 -7.28 83.34 78.34
N GLU A 491 -7.73 83.10 79.57
CA GLU A 491 -7.74 81.77 80.18
C GLU A 491 -8.77 80.84 79.51
N ASP A 492 -9.98 81.30 79.24
CA ASP A 492 -10.98 80.56 78.46
C ASP A 492 -10.50 80.31 77.03
N GLY A 493 -9.82 81.29 76.43
CA GLY A 493 -9.13 81.11 75.15
C GLY A 493 -7.98 80.08 75.22
N ALA A 494 -7.30 79.94 76.35
CA ALA A 494 -6.27 78.91 76.57
C ALA A 494 -6.89 77.53 76.84
N ARG A 495 -7.94 77.46 77.68
CA ARG A 495 -8.74 76.24 77.95
C ARG A 495 -9.34 75.71 76.65
N GLY A 496 -10.00 76.56 75.86
CA GLY A 496 -10.57 76.21 74.55
C GLY A 496 -9.53 75.73 73.54
N LYS A 497 -8.35 76.38 73.45
CA LYS A 497 -7.23 75.90 72.62
C LYS A 497 -6.73 74.53 73.06
N CYS A 498 -6.64 74.28 74.37
CA CYS A 498 -6.24 72.98 74.91
C CYS A 498 -7.25 71.88 74.55
N ILE A 499 -8.55 72.14 74.71
CA ILE A 499 -9.63 71.21 74.32
C ILE A 499 -9.55 70.91 72.82
N ILE A 500 -9.53 71.93 71.96
CA ILE A 500 -9.44 71.77 70.50
C ILE A 500 -8.17 70.99 70.10
N GLN A 501 -7.04 71.20 70.80
CA GLN A 501 -5.83 70.41 70.57
C GLN A 501 -6.02 68.94 70.95
N THR A 502 -6.63 68.64 72.11
CA THR A 502 -6.91 67.26 72.51
C THR A 502 -7.89 66.56 71.55
N GLU A 503 -8.96 67.24 71.11
CA GLU A 503 -9.91 66.71 70.13
C GLU A 503 -9.25 66.42 68.77
N ARG A 504 -8.35 67.31 68.32
CA ARG A 504 -7.53 67.12 67.11
C ARG A 504 -6.61 65.91 67.26
N ASP A 505 -5.91 65.79 68.38
CA ASP A 505 -4.90 64.74 68.58
C ASP A 505 -5.56 63.37 68.80
N GLU A 506 -6.77 63.33 69.38
CA GLU A 506 -7.66 62.17 69.32
C GLU A 506 -8.15 61.85 67.90
N ALA A 507 -8.59 62.84 67.14
CA ALA A 507 -9.09 62.64 65.77
C ALA A 507 -7.99 62.09 64.85
N LEU A 508 -6.76 62.59 64.97
CA LEU A 508 -5.57 62.02 64.33
C LEU A 508 -5.32 60.58 64.80
N SER A 509 -5.51 60.29 66.09
CA SER A 509 -5.37 58.94 66.66
C SER A 509 -6.50 57.98 66.27
N ARG A 510 -7.69 58.47 65.91
CA ARG A 510 -8.77 57.71 65.25
C ARG A 510 -8.42 57.46 63.79
N ALA A 511 -8.07 58.49 63.03
CA ALA A 511 -7.69 58.39 61.62
C ALA A 511 -6.52 57.41 61.39
N ARG A 512 -5.46 57.46 62.22
CA ARG A 512 -4.32 56.52 62.17
C ARG A 512 -4.74 55.05 62.42
N ARG A 513 -5.76 54.80 63.25
CA ARG A 513 -6.30 53.45 63.47
C ARG A 513 -7.13 52.98 62.27
N CYS A 514 -7.95 53.87 61.69
CA CYS A 514 -8.71 53.56 60.48
C CYS A 514 -7.79 53.28 59.28
N SER A 515 -6.72 54.07 59.10
CA SER A 515 -5.70 53.83 58.06
C SER A 515 -5.09 52.44 58.19
N LYS A 516 -4.57 52.09 59.38
CA LYS A 516 -4.00 50.76 59.64
C LYS A 516 -4.98 49.60 59.43
N GLN A 517 -6.28 49.83 59.62
CA GLN A 517 -7.29 48.80 59.35
C GLN A 517 -7.65 48.70 57.86
N ALA A 518 -7.65 49.82 57.12
CA ALA A 518 -7.77 49.83 55.67
C ALA A 518 -6.55 49.17 54.99
N GLU A 519 -5.34 49.46 55.46
CA GLU A 519 -4.08 48.83 55.04
C GLU A 519 -4.14 47.30 55.19
N ARG A 520 -4.56 46.79 56.36
CA ARG A 520 -4.77 45.35 56.60
C ARG A 520 -5.81 44.73 55.67
N SER A 521 -6.94 45.40 55.48
CA SER A 521 -8.03 44.87 54.65
C SER A 521 -7.67 44.90 53.15
N ALA A 522 -6.87 45.87 52.73
CA ALA A 522 -6.29 45.92 51.38
C ALA A 522 -5.27 44.79 51.17
N GLN A 523 -4.41 44.52 52.16
CA GLN A 523 -3.45 43.40 52.11
C GLN A 523 -4.17 42.05 52.03
N GLN A 524 -5.20 41.81 52.87
CA GLN A 524 -6.03 40.61 52.80
C GLN A 524 -6.74 40.45 51.45
N LEU A 525 -7.17 41.56 50.82
CA LEU A 525 -7.76 41.54 49.48
C LEU A 525 -6.72 41.22 48.39
N ILE A 526 -5.45 41.58 48.57
CA ILE A 526 -4.36 41.21 47.66
C ILE A 526 -4.05 39.71 47.81
N GLU A 527 -3.94 39.20 49.03
CA GLU A 527 -3.71 37.78 49.35
C GLU A 527 -4.82 36.89 48.80
N ALA A 528 -6.09 37.25 49.02
CA ALA A 528 -7.24 36.52 48.47
C ALA A 528 -7.28 36.56 46.93
N LYS A 529 -6.83 37.66 46.29
CA LYS A 529 -6.70 37.74 44.82
C LYS A 529 -5.56 36.86 44.30
N ALA A 530 -4.45 36.76 45.02
CA ALA A 530 -3.35 35.87 44.66
C ALA A 530 -3.80 34.40 44.73
N GLN A 531 -4.45 33.98 45.82
CA GLN A 531 -5.03 32.65 45.97
C GLN A 531 -6.07 32.34 44.88
N LEU A 532 -6.94 33.29 44.54
CA LEU A 532 -7.89 33.14 43.42
C LEU A 532 -7.22 33.09 42.03
N SER A 533 -5.99 33.59 41.88
CA SER A 533 -5.20 33.45 40.65
C SER A 533 -4.50 32.10 40.59
N GLU A 534 -3.97 31.64 41.72
CA GLU A 534 -3.32 30.33 41.85
C GLU A 534 -4.31 29.19 41.60
N LEU A 535 -5.48 29.22 42.26
CA LEU A 535 -6.56 28.24 42.04
C LEU A 535 -7.08 28.23 40.60
N LYS A 536 -7.00 29.36 39.88
CA LYS A 536 -7.33 29.41 38.44
C LYS A 536 -6.25 28.77 37.57
N SER A 537 -4.98 28.90 37.93
CA SER A 537 -3.89 28.16 37.26
C SER A 537 -4.07 26.67 37.48
N GLN A 538 -4.20 26.22 38.73
CA GLN A 538 -4.41 24.81 39.08
C GLN A 538 -5.64 24.19 38.39
N LEU A 539 -6.70 24.97 38.17
CA LEU A 539 -7.88 24.54 37.43
C LEU A 539 -7.65 24.42 35.91
N ALA A 540 -6.80 25.27 35.33
CA ALA A 540 -6.36 25.14 33.95
C ALA A 540 -5.43 23.92 33.78
N ASP A 541 -4.44 23.78 34.65
CA ASP A 541 -3.52 22.62 34.69
C ASP A 541 -4.32 21.30 34.80
N ALA A 542 -5.35 21.26 35.66
CA ALA A 542 -6.26 20.12 35.80
C ALA A 542 -7.12 19.85 34.55
N ALA A 543 -7.47 20.89 33.78
CA ALA A 543 -8.18 20.73 32.50
C ALA A 543 -7.24 20.14 31.43
N ASP A 544 -5.99 20.60 31.35
CA ASP A 544 -4.99 20.09 30.42
C ASP A 544 -4.59 18.64 30.74
N TYR A 545 -4.42 18.29 32.02
CA TYR A 545 -4.26 16.88 32.43
C TYR A 545 -5.44 16.01 32.02
N LYS A 546 -6.68 16.52 32.10
CA LYS A 546 -7.88 15.81 31.64
C LYS A 546 -7.91 15.63 30.12
N ILE A 547 -7.53 16.64 29.35
CA ILE A 547 -7.41 16.55 27.88
C ILE A 547 -6.38 15.48 27.52
N ALA A 548 -5.17 15.57 28.07
CA ALA A 548 -4.10 14.60 27.82
C ALA A 548 -4.43 13.18 28.33
N ALA A 549 -5.32 13.02 29.31
CA ALA A 549 -5.82 11.71 29.73
C ALA A 549 -6.81 11.13 28.70
N LEU A 550 -7.72 11.95 28.16
CA LEU A 550 -8.67 11.54 27.12
C LEU A 550 -7.98 11.24 25.78
N GLU A 551 -6.91 11.95 25.43
CA GLU A 551 -6.09 11.66 24.25
C GLU A 551 -5.34 10.33 24.39
N ARG A 552 -4.77 10.04 25.57
CA ARG A 552 -4.18 8.73 25.86
C ARG A 552 -5.23 7.61 25.81
N ALA A 553 -6.43 7.83 26.35
CA ALA A 553 -7.52 6.85 26.28
C ALA A 553 -7.89 6.51 24.83
N ARG A 554 -8.14 7.54 24.00
CA ARG A 554 -8.37 7.36 22.55
C ARG A 554 -7.23 6.64 21.85
N LYS A 555 -5.99 6.88 22.24
CA LYS A 555 -4.84 6.18 21.64
C LYS A 555 -4.78 4.70 22.06
N VAL A 556 -5.19 4.37 23.28
CA VAL A 556 -5.35 2.98 23.72
C VAL A 556 -6.48 2.30 22.94
N GLU A 557 -7.64 2.95 22.76
CA GLU A 557 -8.76 2.44 21.96
C GLU A 557 -8.32 2.17 20.49
N GLU A 558 -7.58 3.09 19.87
CA GLU A 558 -7.04 2.94 18.52
C GLU A 558 -6.05 1.74 18.42
N LEU A 559 -5.20 1.57 19.43
CA LEU A 559 -4.26 0.44 19.47
C LEU A 559 -4.96 -0.90 19.72
N GLN A 560 -6.00 -0.92 20.55
CA GLN A 560 -6.84 -2.11 20.78
C GLN A 560 -7.60 -2.54 19.52
N SER A 561 -8.11 -1.59 18.73
CA SER A 561 -8.69 -1.89 17.41
C SER A 561 -7.65 -2.54 16.50
N ARG A 562 -6.47 -1.92 16.35
CA ARG A 562 -5.38 -2.44 15.49
C ARG A 562 -4.92 -3.84 15.92
N ILE A 563 -4.87 -4.13 17.22
CA ILE A 563 -4.56 -5.48 17.73
C ILE A 563 -5.66 -6.46 17.31
N SER A 564 -6.93 -6.10 17.50
CA SER A 564 -8.08 -6.94 17.11
C SER A 564 -8.09 -7.25 15.60
N ASP A 565 -7.77 -6.26 14.77
CA ASP A 565 -7.66 -6.42 13.31
C ASP A 565 -6.54 -7.40 12.92
N ILE A 566 -5.36 -7.29 13.57
CA ILE A 566 -4.20 -8.17 13.35
C ILE A 566 -4.47 -9.59 13.85
N GLU A 567 -5.18 -9.75 14.96
CA GLU A 567 -5.59 -11.06 15.49
C GLU A 567 -6.61 -11.76 14.57
N ALA A 568 -7.55 -11.00 13.99
CA ALA A 568 -8.46 -11.50 12.97
C ALA A 568 -7.71 -11.94 11.70
N GLU A 569 -6.75 -11.15 11.20
CA GLU A 569 -5.92 -11.52 10.05
C GLU A 569 -5.05 -12.76 10.34
N LYS A 570 -4.43 -12.84 11.53
CA LYS A 570 -3.69 -14.02 12.01
C LYS A 570 -4.56 -15.28 12.00
N SER A 571 -5.81 -15.18 12.49
CA SER A 571 -6.77 -16.30 12.47
C SER A 571 -7.14 -16.74 11.04
N ASN A 572 -7.37 -15.78 10.15
CA ASN A 572 -7.64 -16.04 8.73
C ASN A 572 -6.45 -16.70 8.02
N LEU A 573 -5.21 -16.29 8.32
CA LEU A 573 -4.00 -16.89 7.76
C LEU A 573 -3.74 -18.31 8.30
N LEU A 574 -4.02 -18.55 9.60
CA LEU A 574 -3.91 -19.88 10.20
C LEU A 574 -4.93 -20.87 9.60
N THR A 575 -6.18 -20.45 9.39
CA THR A 575 -7.20 -21.29 8.74
C THR A 575 -6.90 -21.53 7.26
N GLN A 576 -6.38 -20.54 6.53
CA GLN A 576 -5.85 -20.75 5.18
C GLN A 576 -4.71 -21.77 5.17
N LEU A 577 -3.71 -21.64 6.05
CA LEU A 577 -2.58 -22.56 6.18
C LEU A 577 -3.04 -24.00 6.48
N ALA A 578 -4.02 -24.17 7.37
CA ALA A 578 -4.65 -25.46 7.65
C ALA A 578 -5.33 -26.06 6.40
N SER A 579 -5.99 -25.23 5.58
CA SER A 579 -6.59 -25.67 4.31
C SER A 579 -5.53 -26.12 3.29
N TYR A 580 -4.40 -25.41 3.19
CA TYR A 580 -3.28 -25.80 2.32
C TYR A 580 -2.61 -27.09 2.80
N LYS A 581 -2.37 -27.23 4.11
CA LYS A 581 -1.82 -28.45 4.75
C LYS A 581 -2.71 -29.67 4.49
N THR A 582 -4.03 -29.50 4.56
CA THR A 582 -5.01 -30.55 4.26
C THR A 582 -5.03 -30.91 2.77
N ARG A 583 -5.01 -29.89 1.89
CA ARG A 583 -4.92 -30.10 0.42
C ARG A 583 -3.65 -30.85 0.04
N ALA A 584 -2.50 -30.48 0.60
CA ALA A 584 -1.21 -31.14 0.37
C ALA A 584 -1.23 -32.61 0.82
N ARG A 585 -1.78 -32.92 2.01
CA ARG A 585 -1.99 -34.30 2.48
C ARG A 585 -2.81 -35.11 1.47
N SER A 586 -3.97 -34.60 1.07
CA SER A 586 -4.86 -35.29 0.11
C SER A 586 -4.22 -35.53 -1.26
N ALA A 587 -3.33 -34.64 -1.71
CA ALA A 587 -2.59 -34.81 -2.96
C ALA A 587 -1.51 -35.92 -2.85
N VAL A 588 -0.82 -36.00 -1.71
CA VAL A 588 0.14 -37.08 -1.41
C VAL A 588 -0.57 -38.42 -1.27
N GLU A 589 -1.71 -38.47 -0.58
CA GLU A 589 -2.56 -39.67 -0.44
C GLU A 589 -3.05 -40.16 -1.82
N CYS A 590 -3.61 -39.28 -2.64
CA CYS A 590 -4.06 -39.61 -4.00
C CYS A 590 -2.91 -40.10 -4.91
N SER A 591 -1.71 -39.52 -4.76
CA SER A 591 -0.50 -39.98 -5.45
C SER A 591 -0.06 -41.38 -4.99
N ASN A 592 -0.02 -41.62 -3.67
CA ASN A 592 0.33 -42.93 -3.10
C ASN A 592 -0.66 -44.02 -3.51
N ASP A 593 -1.96 -43.71 -3.51
CA ASP A 593 -2.99 -44.67 -3.95
C ASP A 593 -3.00 -44.87 -5.46
N ARG A 594 -2.48 -43.92 -6.25
CA ARG A 594 -2.18 -44.15 -7.67
C ARG A 594 -0.99 -45.09 -7.83
N ASN A 595 0.12 -44.81 -7.14
CA ASN A 595 1.31 -45.67 -7.16
C ASN A 595 0.98 -47.11 -6.77
N ARG A 596 0.16 -47.33 -5.73
CA ARG A 596 -0.33 -48.68 -5.34
C ARG A 596 -1.12 -49.40 -6.45
N ARG A 597 -1.97 -48.68 -7.19
CA ARG A 597 -2.73 -49.25 -8.33
C ARG A 597 -1.82 -49.56 -9.52
N ASP A 598 -0.86 -48.68 -9.79
CA ASP A 598 0.11 -48.84 -10.87
C ASP A 598 1.10 -49.98 -10.53
N GLU A 599 1.54 -50.13 -9.27
CA GLU A 599 2.29 -51.28 -8.76
C GLU A 599 1.49 -52.59 -8.87
N GLN A 600 0.21 -52.60 -8.50
CA GLN A 600 -0.63 -53.80 -8.55
C GLN A 600 -0.90 -54.24 -10.01
N THR A 601 -1.10 -53.31 -10.93
CA THR A 601 -1.21 -53.65 -12.37
C THR A 601 0.13 -54.12 -12.94
N ILE A 602 1.26 -53.52 -12.57
CA ILE A 602 2.60 -54.03 -12.92
C ILE A 602 2.82 -55.45 -12.35
N HIS A 603 2.34 -55.75 -11.14
CA HIS A 603 2.42 -57.08 -10.54
C HIS A 603 1.59 -58.10 -11.35
N ASN A 604 0.33 -57.80 -11.64
CA ASN A 604 -0.54 -58.65 -12.44
C ASN A 604 0.05 -58.93 -13.85
N LEU A 605 0.58 -57.89 -14.52
CA LEU A 605 1.23 -58.04 -15.82
C LEU A 605 2.51 -58.89 -15.76
N ARG A 606 3.27 -58.84 -14.65
CA ARG A 606 4.42 -59.73 -14.41
C ARG A 606 3.99 -61.18 -14.23
N GLU A 607 2.86 -61.44 -13.56
CA GLU A 607 2.29 -62.79 -13.46
C GLU A 607 1.76 -63.29 -14.81
N GLU A 608 1.06 -62.46 -15.60
CA GLU A 608 0.60 -62.87 -16.94
C GLU A 608 1.77 -63.17 -17.86
N LEU A 609 2.82 -62.35 -17.83
CA LEU A 609 4.05 -62.57 -18.59
C LEU A 609 4.79 -63.83 -18.13
N SER A 610 4.76 -64.20 -16.84
CA SER A 610 5.33 -65.46 -16.37
C SER A 610 4.47 -66.67 -16.78
N ARG A 611 3.14 -66.58 -16.67
CA ARG A 611 2.19 -67.59 -17.17
C ARG A 611 2.37 -67.84 -18.68
N ILE A 612 2.47 -66.78 -19.49
CA ILE A 612 2.72 -66.87 -20.94
C ILE A 612 4.10 -67.47 -21.25
N LYS A 613 5.15 -67.14 -20.48
CA LYS A 613 6.47 -67.77 -20.65
C LYS A 613 6.45 -69.28 -20.42
N VAL A 614 5.73 -69.76 -19.40
CA VAL A 614 5.56 -71.20 -19.14
C VAL A 614 4.83 -71.85 -20.32
N GLN A 615 3.66 -71.33 -20.71
CA GLN A 615 2.89 -71.83 -21.86
C GLN A 615 3.71 -71.87 -23.17
N LEU A 616 4.52 -70.84 -23.43
CA LEU A 616 5.40 -70.80 -24.59
C LEU A 616 6.50 -71.86 -24.52
N SER A 617 7.04 -72.15 -23.33
CA SER A 617 8.02 -73.22 -23.14
C SER A 617 7.41 -74.61 -23.34
N ASP A 618 6.17 -74.83 -22.87
CA ASP A 618 5.41 -76.09 -23.08
C ASP A 618 5.11 -76.30 -24.57
N LEU A 619 4.64 -75.25 -25.27
CA LEU A 619 4.38 -75.28 -26.71
C LEU A 619 5.67 -75.53 -27.52
N ASN A 620 6.79 -74.91 -27.14
CA ASN A 620 8.08 -75.14 -27.78
C ASN A 620 8.62 -76.57 -27.53
N HIS A 621 8.41 -77.11 -26.33
CA HIS A 621 8.73 -78.50 -26.02
C HIS A 621 7.87 -79.48 -26.87
N ARG A 622 6.56 -79.24 -26.96
CA ARG A 622 5.63 -80.02 -27.80
C ARG A 622 5.96 -79.90 -29.29
N LEU A 623 6.37 -78.72 -29.77
CA LEU A 623 6.86 -78.52 -31.13
C LEU A 623 8.15 -79.33 -31.38
N SER A 624 9.08 -79.33 -30.43
CA SER A 624 10.32 -80.11 -30.50
C SER A 624 10.04 -81.62 -30.57
N GLN A 625 9.08 -82.12 -29.78
CA GLN A 625 8.60 -83.50 -29.86
C GLN A 625 8.01 -83.82 -31.25
N LEU A 626 7.18 -82.94 -31.81
CA LEU A 626 6.59 -83.11 -33.15
C LEU A 626 7.65 -83.07 -34.26
N GLN A 627 8.70 -82.26 -34.11
CA GLN A 627 9.84 -82.23 -35.03
C GLN A 627 10.69 -83.52 -34.94
N ALA A 628 10.91 -84.06 -33.73
CA ALA A 628 11.58 -85.33 -33.51
C ALA A 628 10.76 -86.52 -34.08
N PHE A 629 9.43 -86.48 -33.92
CA PHE A 629 8.51 -87.44 -34.53
C PHE A 629 8.55 -87.36 -36.06
N ARG A 630 8.37 -86.17 -36.66
CA ARG A 630 8.53 -85.92 -38.10
C ARG A 630 9.85 -86.48 -38.63
N SER A 631 10.95 -86.21 -37.93
CA SER A 631 12.30 -86.65 -38.33
C SER A 631 12.50 -88.16 -38.19
N SER A 632 11.71 -88.83 -37.36
CA SER A 632 11.74 -90.28 -37.20
C SER A 632 10.87 -90.98 -38.26
N VAL A 633 9.68 -90.42 -38.54
CA VAL A 633 8.84 -90.84 -39.68
C VAL A 633 9.57 -90.63 -41.02
N ALA A 634 10.25 -89.50 -41.21
CA ALA A 634 11.07 -89.22 -42.38
C ALA A 634 12.13 -90.31 -42.62
N ARG A 635 12.88 -90.66 -41.55
CA ARG A 635 13.89 -91.74 -41.60
C ARG A 635 13.28 -93.10 -41.90
N LEU A 636 12.16 -93.47 -41.27
CA LEU A 636 11.46 -94.75 -41.53
C LEU A 636 10.99 -94.85 -42.99
N LEU A 637 10.43 -93.78 -43.54
CA LEU A 637 10.00 -93.71 -44.95
C LEU A 637 11.17 -93.49 -45.93
N HIS A 638 12.41 -93.42 -45.44
CA HIS A 638 13.63 -93.13 -46.22
C HIS A 638 13.58 -91.77 -46.98
N LEU A 639 12.75 -90.85 -46.52
CA LEU A 639 12.60 -89.51 -47.08
C LEU A 639 13.55 -88.53 -46.36
N ARG A 640 14.38 -87.81 -47.12
CA ARG A 640 15.20 -86.71 -46.61
C ARG A 640 14.70 -85.39 -47.19
N ASP A 641 14.65 -84.37 -46.35
CA ASP A 641 14.46 -82.95 -46.72
C ASP A 641 13.16 -82.59 -47.47
N ILE A 642 12.14 -83.46 -47.40
CA ILE A 642 10.81 -83.22 -47.98
C ILE A 642 9.92 -82.37 -47.04
N PRO A 643 9.11 -81.42 -47.56
CA PRO A 643 8.08 -80.70 -46.80
C PRO A 643 7.12 -81.62 -46.03
N HIS A 644 6.53 -81.10 -44.95
CA HIS A 644 5.65 -81.89 -44.07
C HIS A 644 4.44 -82.48 -44.81
N VAL A 645 3.86 -81.76 -45.78
CA VAL A 645 2.78 -82.25 -46.65
C VAL A 645 3.20 -83.50 -47.42
N GLY A 646 4.40 -83.53 -48.01
CA GLY A 646 4.89 -84.68 -48.77
C GLY A 646 5.16 -85.92 -47.90
N ILE A 647 5.66 -85.72 -46.68
CA ILE A 647 5.82 -86.82 -45.70
C ILE A 647 4.45 -87.35 -45.26
N LEU A 648 3.48 -86.48 -44.98
CA LEU A 648 2.12 -86.87 -44.61
C LEU A 648 1.40 -87.60 -45.76
N GLN A 649 1.49 -87.10 -46.99
CA GLN A 649 0.94 -87.76 -48.18
C GLN A 649 1.56 -89.14 -48.41
N ARG A 650 2.88 -89.29 -48.21
CA ARG A 650 3.56 -90.59 -48.38
C ARG A 650 3.24 -91.56 -47.23
N LEU A 651 3.15 -91.07 -46.00
CA LEU A 651 2.68 -91.86 -44.86
C LEU A 651 1.24 -92.29 -45.08
N GLN A 652 0.36 -91.41 -45.56
CA GLN A 652 -1.05 -91.71 -45.79
C GLN A 652 -1.26 -92.65 -46.98
N THR A 653 -0.46 -92.58 -48.06
CA THR A 653 -0.49 -93.63 -49.10
C THR A 653 -0.03 -94.98 -48.56
N LEU A 654 0.96 -95.01 -47.65
CA LEU A 654 1.42 -96.26 -47.03
C LEU A 654 0.38 -96.80 -46.02
N CYS A 655 -0.26 -95.94 -45.22
CA CYS A 655 -1.36 -96.31 -44.34
C CYS A 655 -2.60 -96.77 -45.12
N ASN A 656 -2.98 -96.10 -46.20
CA ASN A 656 -4.08 -96.52 -47.07
C ASN A 656 -3.77 -97.88 -47.72
N ALA A 657 -2.57 -98.06 -48.27
CA ALA A 657 -2.14 -99.35 -48.83
C ALA A 657 -2.11 -100.47 -47.76
N HIS A 658 -1.63 -100.17 -46.54
CA HIS A 658 -1.70 -101.11 -45.41
C HIS A 658 -3.15 -101.40 -44.99
N GLN A 659 -4.03 -100.41 -45.02
CA GLN A 659 -5.45 -100.58 -44.69
C GLN A 659 -6.18 -101.40 -45.76
N GLU A 660 -5.87 -101.21 -47.04
CA GLU A 660 -6.31 -102.07 -48.15
C GLU A 660 -5.78 -103.50 -47.94
N PHE A 661 -4.49 -103.68 -47.70
CA PHE A 661 -3.86 -104.99 -47.44
C PHE A 661 -4.47 -105.68 -46.20
N THR A 662 -4.77 -104.93 -45.15
CA THR A 662 -5.45 -105.43 -43.93
C THR A 662 -6.93 -105.74 -44.19
N SER A 663 -7.58 -105.01 -45.09
CA SER A 663 -8.95 -105.30 -45.53
C SER A 663 -9.01 -106.55 -46.42
N LEU A 664 -7.95 -106.83 -47.17
CA LEU A 664 -7.77 -108.05 -47.95
C LEU A 664 -7.41 -109.25 -47.05
N SER A 665 -6.54 -109.06 -46.03
CA SER A 665 -6.30 -110.07 -44.98
C SER A 665 -7.61 -110.45 -44.30
N ARG A 666 -8.43 -109.47 -43.90
CA ARG A 666 -9.76 -109.70 -43.33
C ARG A 666 -10.79 -110.35 -44.28
N ARG A 667 -10.48 -110.58 -45.56
CA ARG A 667 -11.27 -111.47 -46.43
C ARG A 667 -10.85 -112.93 -46.30
N TYR A 668 -9.59 -113.21 -45.94
CA TYR A 668 -9.08 -114.55 -45.66
C TYR A 668 -9.32 -114.99 -44.21
N ASP A 669 -9.33 -114.06 -43.25
CA ASP A 669 -9.66 -114.33 -41.83
C ASP A 669 -11.16 -114.65 -41.57
N THR A 670 -11.93 -114.98 -42.61
CA THR A 670 -13.39 -115.21 -42.55
C THR A 670 -13.80 -116.61 -42.05
N THR A 671 -13.08 -117.18 -41.07
CA THR A 671 -13.33 -118.53 -40.54
C THR A 671 -13.24 -118.68 -39.01
N SER A 672 -13.78 -117.73 -38.23
CA SER A 672 -14.25 -118.01 -36.85
C SER A 672 -15.32 -117.04 -36.34
N PRO A 673 -16.43 -117.52 -35.74
CA PRO A 673 -17.46 -116.68 -35.14
C PRO A 673 -17.31 -116.53 -33.62
N LEU A 674 -17.61 -115.32 -33.10
CA LEU A 674 -18.15 -114.94 -31.77
C LEU A 674 -17.95 -113.39 -31.65
N VAL A 675 -19.00 -112.56 -31.79
CA VAL A 675 -19.89 -112.07 -30.69
C VAL A 675 -19.11 -111.18 -29.68
N SER A 676 -19.42 -109.89 -29.48
CA SER A 676 -20.54 -109.06 -29.95
C SER A 676 -20.20 -107.56 -30.14
N GLU A 677 -21.17 -106.80 -30.64
CA GLU A 677 -21.19 -105.35 -30.94
C GLU A 677 -20.92 -104.45 -29.70
N HIS A 678 -20.14 -103.36 -29.77
CA HIS A 678 -20.41 -102.03 -30.37
C HIS A 678 -21.57 -101.26 -29.69
N PRO A 679 -21.40 -99.94 -29.38
CA PRO A 679 -21.27 -98.92 -30.42
C PRO A 679 -20.22 -97.80 -30.20
N CYS A 680 -19.84 -97.12 -31.29
CA CYS A 680 -19.23 -95.79 -31.27
C CYS A 680 -20.29 -94.69 -31.48
N PRO A 681 -20.24 -93.63 -30.66
CA PRO A 681 -20.38 -92.26 -31.19
C PRO A 681 -19.36 -91.29 -30.56
N ARG A 682 -19.02 -90.13 -31.11
CA ARG A 682 -19.13 -89.56 -32.48
C ARG A 682 -18.09 -88.42 -32.56
N PHE A 683 -17.74 -87.97 -33.77
CA PHE A 683 -17.12 -86.64 -33.95
C PHE A 683 -18.23 -85.56 -33.99
N ASP A 684 -17.83 -84.27 -34.06
CA ASP A 684 -18.65 -83.03 -34.14
C ASP A 684 -18.92 -82.34 -32.77
N GLU A 685 -18.93 -81.01 -32.65
CA GLU A 685 -18.22 -79.95 -33.41
C GLU A 685 -18.14 -78.63 -32.59
N LEU A 686 -17.12 -77.81 -32.90
CA LEU A 686 -17.03 -76.33 -32.89
C LEU A 686 -17.53 -75.38 -31.75
N VAL A 687 -16.79 -74.27 -31.66
CA VAL A 687 -17.13 -72.89 -31.21
C VAL A 687 -17.10 -72.53 -29.69
N PRO A 688 -16.48 -71.38 -29.30
CA PRO A 688 -16.31 -70.96 -27.90
C PRO A 688 -17.21 -69.77 -27.45
N PRO A 689 -17.35 -69.52 -26.13
CA PRO A 689 -17.68 -68.21 -25.57
C PRO A 689 -16.40 -67.37 -25.42
N SER A 690 -16.22 -66.22 -26.09
CA SER A 690 -16.96 -64.95 -26.01
C SER A 690 -16.55 -64.07 -24.82
N THR A 691 -15.86 -62.97 -25.13
CA THR A 691 -15.51 -61.89 -24.19
C THR A 691 -16.76 -61.16 -23.67
N GLN A 692 -16.81 -60.84 -22.37
CA GLN A 692 -17.71 -59.83 -21.82
C GLN A 692 -17.02 -58.97 -20.77
N CYS A 693 -16.81 -57.69 -21.09
CA CYS A 693 -16.39 -56.66 -20.13
C CYS A 693 -17.64 -56.04 -19.47
N ARG A 694 -17.68 -55.91 -18.14
CA ARG A 694 -18.62 -55.03 -17.40
C ARG A 694 -18.09 -54.74 -15.98
N PRO A 695 -18.59 -53.71 -15.26
CA PRO A 695 -17.81 -52.47 -15.19
C PRO A 695 -17.54 -51.95 -13.77
N LEU A 696 -16.77 -50.86 -13.69
CA LEU A 696 -16.54 -50.08 -12.48
C LEU A 696 -17.82 -49.39 -11.97
N SER A 697 -18.12 -49.55 -10.68
CA SER A 697 -19.01 -48.71 -9.86
C SER A 697 -18.58 -48.92 -8.40
N SER A 698 -17.96 -47.96 -7.71
CA SER A 698 -18.45 -46.69 -7.16
C SER A 698 -19.12 -46.80 -5.77
N SER A 699 -18.35 -46.42 -4.74
CA SER A 699 -18.80 -45.73 -3.51
C SER A 699 -19.67 -46.45 -2.47
N SER A 700 -19.10 -46.69 -1.27
CA SER A 700 -19.67 -46.48 0.08
C SER A 700 -18.64 -46.89 1.13
N ILE A 701 -17.92 -45.99 1.80
CA ILE A 701 -18.33 -45.31 3.05
C ILE A 701 -18.85 -46.28 4.12
N HIS A 702 -17.97 -46.74 5.02
CA HIS A 702 -18.33 -46.76 6.45
C HIS A 702 -17.12 -46.64 7.40
N MET A 703 -17.32 -45.82 8.42
CA MET A 703 -16.37 -45.49 9.50
C MET A 703 -15.86 -46.72 10.27
N ARG A 704 -14.55 -46.76 10.56
CA ARG A 704 -14.08 -47.05 11.93
C ARG A 704 -12.96 -46.10 12.34
N ARG A 705 -13.06 -45.66 13.60
CA ARG A 705 -12.14 -44.81 14.35
C ARG A 705 -10.70 -45.33 14.27
N PHE A 706 -9.76 -44.39 14.28
CA PHE A 706 -8.52 -44.55 15.06
C PHE A 706 -8.37 -43.34 15.98
N GLU A 707 -7.62 -43.49 17.06
CA GLU A 707 -7.69 -42.59 18.22
C GLU A 707 -6.79 -41.36 18.05
N ASP A 708 -7.27 -40.23 18.57
CA ASP A 708 -6.56 -38.96 18.57
C ASP A 708 -5.68 -38.86 19.82
N SER A 709 -4.37 -38.72 19.62
CA SER A 709 -3.37 -38.59 20.69
C SER A 709 -2.84 -37.17 20.68
N GLY A 710 -3.62 -36.26 21.25
CA GLY A 710 -3.29 -34.84 21.32
C GLY A 710 -1.99 -34.56 22.09
N MET A 711 -1.23 -33.59 21.58
CA MET A 711 -0.10 -32.95 22.26
C MET A 711 -0.21 -31.44 21.99
N ASP A 712 -1.12 -30.79 22.72
CA ASP A 712 -1.25 -29.33 22.76
C ASP A 712 -0.34 -28.79 23.88
N ASP A 713 0.88 -28.37 23.53
CA ASP A 713 1.71 -27.53 24.40
C ASP A 713 1.26 -26.06 24.29
N HIS A 714 0.17 -25.72 24.96
CA HIS A 714 -0.28 -24.33 25.12
C HIS A 714 0.49 -23.68 26.30
N PHE A 715 1.55 -22.93 25.98
CA PHE A 715 2.27 -22.10 26.96
C PHE A 715 1.57 -20.74 27.10
N ASP A 716 0.60 -20.66 28.02
CA ASP A 716 -0.04 -19.42 28.42
C ASP A 716 0.66 -18.84 29.67
N ASP A 717 1.56 -17.85 29.47
CA ASP A 717 2.24 -17.11 30.55
C ASP A 717 1.28 -16.05 31.18
N GLU A 718 0.37 -16.49 32.04
CA GLU A 718 -0.55 -15.59 32.76
C GLU A 718 0.14 -14.88 33.95
N PHE A 719 0.74 -13.72 33.68
CA PHE A 719 1.46 -12.92 34.68
C PHE A 719 0.52 -12.12 35.61
N GLU A 720 0.22 -12.67 36.79
CA GLU A 720 -0.57 -11.96 37.81
C GLU A 720 0.09 -10.65 38.29
N PHE A 721 -0.69 -9.56 38.28
CA PHE A 721 -0.33 -8.28 38.90
C PHE A 721 -0.87 -8.18 40.34
N PRO A 722 -0.02 -8.25 41.39
CA PRO A 722 -0.48 -8.07 42.77
C PRO A 722 -0.79 -6.60 43.05
N LYS A 723 -2.08 -6.22 42.98
CA LYS A 723 -2.56 -4.92 43.45
C LYS A 723 -2.20 -4.72 44.93
N LYS A 724 -1.48 -3.65 45.23
CA LYS A 724 -1.38 -3.07 46.58
C LYS A 724 -1.80 -1.60 46.53
N TYR A 725 -2.34 -1.16 47.67
CA TYR A 725 -2.62 0.24 47.98
C TYR A 725 -1.32 0.99 48.28
#